data_AF-E2BF08-F1
#
_entry.id   AF-E2BF08-F1
#
_cell.length_a   1.000
_cell.length_b   1.000
_cell.length_c   1.000
_cell.angle_alpha   90.00
_cell.angle_beta   90.00
_cell.angle_gamma   90.00
#
_symmetry.space_group_name_H-M   'P 1'
#
loop_
_entity.id
_entity.type
_entity.pdbx_description
1 polymer ?
#
loop_
_entity_poly.entity_id
_entity_poly.type
_entity_poly.pdbx_seq_one_letter_code
_entity_poly.pdbx_strand_id
1 'polypeptide(L)'
;MSEETEYNVAARYRAVRKHLDNLGYKQALSLDALPLIETLLADLIQTTDSLKHFKAIAQENVEACSQLQLTVDPYKCDNARLVRECNQLHADLIEAKETHQKQVKELKKQIHKLECECNDLQLASSRNIHKIKELESESAAKSKKILELQGKCSKPTIINVGLAAKKRSSFPLRRSVLESEPMPRAKSSVALPKLSNVEPKVIDMISMADHKISCLNHEVTKLRGELLLQTDTVETLEKELTAKEKEISRLRKMLEGGRPYTAVSKDCVCKKLEKKAGATHDVVETSQMRVFQQAKLELEQQLKEALNKQHDAMSQAMKLAARNEELEKELRDIDHVALAVEADCNSAVKENNRRVCRLQEKLEDVMTQVHVLERELTVERREVQELRADLEACRLEKRNIQRTLESTLDEKKQMTDRINQLTIIASKNHRDEKYGVDHQAMAKDVEVTKDMTNLDVQRRIDEADLQIASLQQSIQRLEAERDHYRKEYINYREEQRKVSEKDNTELWTRICELKRELGDKEQALSKMQREKEDLCHEKEDLETRLRAYKGQQRQTCVPCRSCSLCKPVRACTCASSSPTAAADVSTTKAMRERLERERDTARADVERLIEERDALRERLKMMAEAHTNEQFRLKESLVEAENRLKHIEKERQDLLVTQGTRRAAINGLEDQLDDVQEELRRTKQDLMTQRTQYFQLRTLQDQTDQALGDAQGQLSQAESELNKAIDLNRSMEQQQAQLNDQIKELKQEINTLRSSMTLLDQEKDRLLMALDEKTERIAALERELVHKDQQTEGMQQQVRDLQHKNE
;
A
#
# COMPACT_ATOMS: atom_id res chain seq x y z
N MET A 1 -24.67 -103.93 -86.02
CA MET A 1 -23.59 -103.23 -86.77
C MET A 1 -24.09 -102.00 -87.52
N SER A 2 -24.79 -102.08 -88.67
CA SER A 2 -25.14 -100.87 -89.45
C SER A 2 -26.31 -100.05 -88.87
N GLU A 3 -27.39 -100.70 -88.43
CA GLU A 3 -28.61 -100.01 -88.00
C GLU A 3 -28.43 -99.23 -86.69
N GLU A 4 -27.62 -99.76 -85.76
CA GLU A 4 -27.32 -99.10 -84.48
C GLU A 4 -26.50 -97.81 -84.67
N THR A 5 -25.58 -97.78 -85.65
CA THR A 5 -24.82 -96.57 -85.98
C THR A 5 -25.69 -95.52 -86.66
N GLU A 6 -26.57 -95.92 -87.59
CA GLU A 6 -27.52 -95.00 -88.22
C GLU A 6 -28.55 -94.42 -87.23
N TYR A 7 -29.11 -95.24 -86.34
CA TYR A 7 -30.06 -94.79 -85.32
C TYR A 7 -29.43 -93.77 -84.35
N ASN A 8 -28.16 -93.98 -83.99
CA ASN A 8 -27.37 -93.06 -83.17
C ASN A 8 -27.14 -91.72 -83.88
N VAL A 9 -26.71 -91.74 -85.15
CA VAL A 9 -26.54 -90.53 -85.99
C VAL A 9 -27.87 -89.77 -86.14
N ALA A 10 -28.97 -90.46 -86.40
CA ALA A 10 -30.29 -89.84 -86.53
C ALA A 10 -30.80 -89.23 -85.21
N ALA A 11 -30.39 -89.75 -84.05
CA ALA A 11 -30.67 -89.14 -82.74
C ALA A 11 -29.82 -87.88 -82.50
N ARG A 12 -28.50 -87.97 -82.71
CA ARG A 12 -27.56 -86.84 -82.57
C ARG A 12 -27.92 -85.67 -83.49
N TYR A 13 -28.24 -85.94 -84.76
CA TYR A 13 -28.72 -84.93 -85.71
C TYR A 13 -29.92 -84.16 -85.16
N ARG A 14 -30.94 -84.85 -84.63
CA ARG A 14 -32.13 -84.20 -84.04
C ARG A 14 -31.81 -83.38 -82.78
N ALA A 15 -30.85 -83.82 -81.96
CA ALA A 15 -30.41 -83.07 -80.79
C ALA A 15 -29.70 -81.77 -81.19
N VAL A 16 -28.65 -81.87 -82.02
CA VAL A 16 -27.89 -80.71 -82.55
C VAL A 16 -28.81 -79.73 -83.26
N ARG A 17 -29.71 -80.24 -84.12
CA ARG A 17 -30.73 -79.46 -84.81
C ARG A 17 -31.59 -78.64 -83.85
N LYS A 18 -32.14 -79.27 -82.80
CA LYS A 18 -32.97 -78.58 -81.79
C LYS A 18 -32.19 -77.50 -81.05
N HIS A 19 -30.92 -77.72 -80.72
CA HIS A 19 -30.08 -76.71 -80.09
C HIS A 19 -29.75 -75.54 -81.04
N LEU A 20 -29.49 -75.81 -82.32
CA LEU A 20 -29.31 -74.76 -83.32
C LEU A 20 -30.58 -73.93 -83.55
N ASP A 21 -31.75 -74.57 -83.65
CA ASP A 21 -33.05 -73.88 -83.73
C ASP A 21 -33.33 -73.02 -82.48
N ASN A 22 -32.99 -73.51 -81.28
CA ASN A 22 -33.09 -72.74 -80.03
C ASN A 22 -32.15 -71.52 -80.01
N LEU A 23 -31.00 -71.60 -80.68
CA LEU A 23 -30.07 -70.47 -80.90
C LEU A 23 -30.44 -69.60 -82.12
N GLY A 24 -31.51 -69.94 -82.85
CA GLY A 24 -32.01 -69.21 -84.01
C GLY A 24 -31.42 -69.61 -85.37
N TYR A 25 -30.47 -70.55 -85.42
CA TYR A 25 -29.78 -71.00 -86.63
C TYR A 25 -30.63 -72.00 -87.44
N LYS A 26 -31.51 -71.46 -88.29
CA LYS A 26 -32.52 -72.24 -89.01
C LYS A 26 -32.04 -72.93 -90.29
N GLN A 27 -30.84 -72.63 -90.78
CA GLN A 27 -30.27 -73.15 -92.04
C GLN A 27 -30.15 -74.68 -92.04
N ALA A 28 -30.31 -75.34 -93.19
CA ALA A 28 -30.23 -76.80 -93.29
C ALA A 28 -28.82 -77.34 -92.94
N LEU A 29 -28.76 -78.48 -92.25
CA LEU A 29 -27.53 -79.12 -91.77
C LEU A 29 -27.24 -80.37 -92.62
N SER A 30 -26.03 -80.50 -93.18
CA SER A 30 -25.58 -81.73 -93.83
C SER A 30 -25.11 -82.75 -92.80
N LEU A 31 -25.25 -84.05 -93.11
CA LEU A 31 -24.82 -85.13 -92.22
C LEU A 31 -23.30 -85.16 -92.04
N ASP A 32 -22.53 -84.84 -93.09
CA ASP A 32 -21.05 -84.83 -93.05
C ASP A 32 -20.49 -83.77 -92.09
N ALA A 33 -21.20 -82.65 -91.93
CA ALA A 33 -20.82 -81.56 -91.04
C ALA A 33 -21.29 -81.76 -89.59
N LEU A 34 -22.17 -82.74 -89.33
CA LEU A 34 -22.78 -82.98 -88.02
C LEU A 34 -21.74 -83.15 -86.89
N PRO A 35 -20.67 -83.97 -87.01
CA PRO A 35 -19.77 -84.21 -85.88
C PRO A 35 -19.02 -82.94 -85.44
N LEU A 36 -18.60 -82.11 -86.39
CA LEU A 36 -17.90 -80.85 -86.13
C LEU A 36 -18.84 -79.80 -85.53
N ILE A 37 -20.08 -79.71 -86.02
CA ILE A 37 -21.07 -78.76 -85.52
C ILE A 37 -21.58 -79.17 -84.14
N GLU A 38 -21.63 -80.48 -83.84
CA GLU A 38 -21.92 -81.00 -82.51
C GLU A 38 -20.84 -80.64 -81.48
N THR A 39 -19.55 -80.78 -81.82
CA THR A 39 -18.46 -80.37 -80.92
C THR A 39 -18.41 -78.86 -80.74
N LEU A 40 -18.49 -78.07 -81.82
CA LEU A 40 -18.50 -76.60 -81.73
C LEU A 40 -19.70 -76.07 -80.92
N LEU A 41 -20.86 -76.73 -81.02
CA LEU A 41 -22.04 -76.40 -80.22
C LEU A 41 -21.85 -76.77 -78.73
N ALA A 42 -21.24 -77.92 -78.43
CA ALA A 42 -20.92 -78.30 -77.06
C ALA A 42 -19.91 -77.33 -76.42
N ASP A 43 -18.85 -76.97 -77.15
CA ASP A 43 -17.86 -75.97 -76.73
C ASP A 43 -18.51 -74.59 -76.52
N LEU A 44 -19.43 -74.18 -77.41
CA LEU A 44 -20.17 -72.92 -77.27
C LEU A 44 -21.11 -72.90 -76.06
N ILE A 45 -21.77 -74.03 -75.75
CA ILE A 45 -22.60 -74.16 -74.55
C ILE A 45 -21.70 -74.13 -73.30
N GLN A 46 -20.63 -74.92 -73.26
CA GLN A 46 -19.70 -74.97 -72.13
C GLN A 46 -19.04 -73.62 -71.84
N THR A 47 -18.59 -72.90 -72.87
CA THR A 47 -18.02 -71.55 -72.73
C THR A 47 -19.07 -70.52 -72.33
N THR A 48 -20.30 -70.62 -72.83
CA THR A 48 -21.42 -69.76 -72.43
C THR A 48 -21.80 -69.97 -70.95
N ASP A 49 -21.87 -71.21 -70.48
CA ASP A 49 -22.22 -71.51 -69.09
C ASP A 49 -21.05 -71.21 -68.13
N SER A 50 -19.80 -71.40 -68.58
CA SER A 50 -18.62 -70.90 -67.87
C SER A 50 -18.63 -69.38 -67.73
N LEU A 51 -18.99 -68.65 -68.79
CA LEU A 51 -19.11 -67.19 -68.76
C LEU A 51 -20.23 -66.72 -67.82
N LYS A 52 -21.38 -67.40 -67.79
CA LYS A 52 -22.45 -67.14 -66.80
C LYS A 52 -21.93 -67.36 -65.38
N HIS A 53 -21.22 -68.46 -65.13
CA HIS A 53 -20.66 -68.80 -63.81
C HIS A 53 -19.65 -67.75 -63.33
N PHE A 54 -18.66 -67.39 -64.16
CA PHE A 54 -17.70 -66.35 -63.84
C PHE A 54 -18.35 -64.96 -63.69
N LYS A 55 -19.39 -64.65 -64.48
CA LYS A 55 -20.16 -63.40 -64.31
C LYS A 55 -20.93 -63.36 -62.99
N ALA A 56 -21.52 -64.48 -62.56
CA ALA A 56 -22.19 -64.58 -61.26
C ALA A 56 -21.20 -64.37 -60.10
N ILE A 57 -20.05 -65.07 -60.13
CA ILE A 57 -18.97 -64.89 -59.14
C ILE A 57 -18.44 -63.44 -59.15
N ALA A 58 -18.26 -62.83 -60.32
CA ALA A 58 -17.81 -61.44 -60.41
C ALA A 58 -18.83 -60.46 -59.79
N GLN A 59 -20.13 -60.69 -59.99
CA GLN A 59 -21.18 -59.88 -59.37
C GLN A 59 -21.24 -60.09 -57.85
N GLU A 60 -21.22 -61.34 -57.38
CA GLU A 60 -21.19 -61.69 -55.96
C GLU A 60 -19.97 -61.06 -55.25
N ASN A 61 -18.80 -61.09 -55.87
CA ASN A 61 -17.60 -60.41 -55.36
C ASN A 61 -17.76 -58.88 -55.31
N VAL A 62 -18.38 -58.24 -56.32
CA VAL A 62 -18.63 -56.80 -56.30
C VAL A 62 -19.64 -56.40 -55.21
N GLU A 63 -20.69 -57.21 -55.01
CA GLU A 63 -21.67 -57.01 -53.95
C GLU A 63 -21.03 -57.23 -52.55
N ALA A 64 -20.18 -58.26 -52.39
CA ALA A 64 -19.41 -58.49 -51.17
C ALA A 64 -18.41 -57.36 -50.87
N CYS A 65 -17.66 -56.88 -51.87
CA CYS A 65 -16.79 -55.71 -51.72
C CYS A 65 -17.57 -54.45 -51.35
N SER A 66 -18.78 -54.26 -51.89
CA SER A 66 -19.66 -53.13 -51.54
C SER A 66 -20.16 -53.21 -50.09
N GLN A 67 -20.52 -54.41 -49.62
CA GLN A 67 -20.90 -54.65 -48.23
C GLN A 67 -19.73 -54.45 -47.26
N LEU A 68 -18.53 -54.92 -47.61
CA LEU A 68 -17.31 -54.69 -46.83
C LEU A 68 -16.94 -53.20 -46.77
N GLN A 69 -17.10 -52.47 -47.86
CA GLN A 69 -16.86 -51.02 -47.88
C GLN A 69 -17.84 -50.29 -46.94
N LEU A 70 -19.14 -50.67 -46.96
CA LEU A 70 -20.14 -50.13 -46.03
C LEU A 70 -19.86 -50.44 -44.55
N THR A 71 -19.24 -51.58 -44.22
CA THR A 71 -18.84 -51.87 -42.82
C THR A 71 -17.54 -51.19 -42.41
N VAL A 72 -16.65 -50.86 -43.36
CA VAL A 72 -15.36 -50.18 -43.09
C VAL A 72 -15.49 -48.66 -43.02
N ASP A 73 -16.41 -48.05 -43.76
CA ASP A 73 -16.54 -46.59 -43.83
C ASP A 73 -16.85 -45.88 -42.48
N PRO A 74 -17.67 -46.44 -41.56
CA PRO A 74 -17.78 -45.91 -40.20
C PRO A 74 -16.43 -45.79 -39.48
N TYR A 75 -15.59 -46.83 -39.55
CA TYR A 75 -14.25 -46.82 -38.94
C TYR A 75 -13.30 -45.84 -39.63
N LYS A 76 -13.42 -45.61 -40.95
CA LYS A 76 -12.66 -44.54 -41.62
C LYS A 76 -13.08 -43.15 -41.10
N CYS A 77 -14.38 -42.91 -40.96
CA CYS A 77 -14.94 -41.66 -40.43
C CYS A 77 -14.56 -41.43 -38.96
N ASP A 78 -14.64 -42.46 -38.11
CA ASP A 78 -14.24 -42.38 -36.70
C ASP A 78 -12.73 -42.16 -36.56
N ASN A 79 -11.87 -42.88 -37.31
CA ASN A 79 -10.43 -42.59 -37.34
C ASN A 79 -10.13 -41.17 -37.81
N ALA A 80 -10.82 -40.67 -38.85
CA ALA A 80 -10.68 -39.29 -39.31
C ALA A 80 -11.24 -38.24 -38.33
N ARG A 81 -12.10 -38.63 -37.38
CA ARG A 81 -12.49 -37.77 -36.24
C ARG A 81 -11.43 -37.83 -35.14
N LEU A 82 -11.05 -39.02 -34.69
CA LEU A 82 -10.04 -39.24 -33.65
C LEU A 82 -8.69 -38.58 -33.99
N VAL A 83 -8.22 -38.67 -35.24
CA VAL A 83 -6.98 -37.97 -35.66
C VAL A 83 -7.10 -36.45 -35.55
N ARG A 84 -8.28 -35.87 -35.81
CA ARG A 84 -8.51 -34.42 -35.61
C ARG A 84 -8.60 -34.07 -34.12
N GLU A 85 -9.29 -34.87 -33.32
CA GLU A 85 -9.39 -34.69 -31.87
C GLU A 85 -8.01 -34.81 -31.19
N CYS A 86 -7.20 -35.82 -31.53
CA CYS A 86 -5.82 -35.95 -31.06
C CYS A 86 -4.93 -34.77 -31.50
N ASN A 87 -5.04 -34.32 -32.75
CA ASN A 87 -4.26 -33.17 -33.22
C ASN A 87 -4.66 -31.86 -32.52
N GLN A 88 -5.95 -31.67 -32.25
CA GLN A 88 -6.43 -30.52 -31.49
C GLN A 88 -5.92 -30.57 -30.03
N LEU A 89 -6.10 -31.69 -29.34
CA LEU A 89 -5.60 -31.89 -27.97
C LEU A 89 -4.08 -31.73 -27.88
N HIS A 90 -3.32 -32.10 -28.92
CA HIS A 90 -1.89 -31.83 -28.99
C HIS A 90 -1.57 -30.33 -29.15
N ALA A 91 -2.35 -29.58 -29.94
CA ALA A 91 -2.20 -28.13 -30.05
C ALA A 91 -2.56 -27.41 -28.74
N ASP A 92 -3.69 -27.77 -28.13
CA ASP A 92 -4.17 -27.23 -26.85
C ASP A 92 -3.14 -27.47 -25.73
N LEU A 93 -2.54 -28.68 -25.69
CA LEU A 93 -1.50 -29.04 -24.73
C LEU A 93 -0.18 -28.26 -24.97
N ILE A 94 0.15 -27.95 -26.22
CA ILE A 94 1.30 -27.08 -26.54
C ILE A 94 1.03 -25.64 -26.07
N GLU A 95 -0.16 -25.09 -26.31
CA GLU A 95 -0.53 -23.74 -25.85
C GLU A 95 -0.59 -23.64 -24.32
N ALA A 96 -1.18 -24.63 -23.63
CA ALA A 96 -1.17 -24.72 -22.17
C ALA A 96 0.28 -24.79 -21.62
N LYS A 97 1.14 -25.58 -22.26
CA LYS A 97 2.57 -25.67 -21.89
C LYS A 97 3.30 -24.35 -22.12
N GLU A 98 3.04 -23.65 -23.21
CA GLU A 98 3.63 -22.34 -23.50
C GLU A 98 3.16 -21.25 -22.54
N THR A 99 1.86 -21.19 -22.24
CA THR A 99 1.29 -20.21 -21.31
C THR A 99 1.81 -20.42 -19.89
N HIS A 100 1.88 -21.67 -19.41
CA HIS A 100 2.56 -21.97 -18.14
C HIS A 100 4.06 -21.65 -18.17
N GLN A 101 4.77 -21.89 -19.27
CA GLN A 101 6.18 -21.46 -19.39
C GLN A 101 6.35 -19.92 -19.38
N LYS A 102 5.40 -19.17 -19.94
CA LYS A 102 5.36 -17.70 -19.87
C LYS A 102 5.11 -17.24 -18.43
N GLN A 103 4.14 -17.83 -17.72
CA GLN A 103 3.88 -17.59 -16.30
C GLN A 103 5.10 -17.88 -15.41
N VAL A 104 5.73 -19.05 -15.55
CA VAL A 104 6.91 -19.45 -14.76
C VAL A 104 8.11 -18.52 -15.04
N LYS A 105 8.28 -18.04 -16.27
CA LYS A 105 9.32 -17.03 -16.59
C LYS A 105 9.03 -15.69 -15.90
N GLU A 106 7.78 -15.26 -15.84
CA GLU A 106 7.40 -13.99 -15.20
C GLU A 106 7.54 -14.06 -13.67
N LEU A 107 7.02 -15.12 -13.05
CA LEU A 107 7.20 -15.37 -11.60
C LEU A 107 8.68 -15.40 -11.21
N LYS A 108 9.56 -15.98 -12.04
CA LYS A 108 11.02 -15.95 -11.81
C LYS A 108 11.63 -14.55 -11.87
N LYS A 109 11.14 -13.65 -12.73
CA LYS A 109 11.56 -12.23 -12.71
C LYS A 109 11.08 -11.53 -11.44
N GLN A 110 9.84 -11.80 -11.01
CA GLN A 110 9.26 -11.18 -9.83
C GLN A 110 10.00 -11.62 -8.56
N ILE A 111 10.30 -12.93 -8.44
CA ILE A 111 11.19 -13.46 -7.39
C ILE A 111 12.54 -12.73 -7.42
N HIS A 112 13.20 -12.64 -8.57
CA HIS A 112 14.52 -12.00 -8.64
C HIS A 112 14.49 -10.49 -8.32
N LYS A 113 13.42 -9.79 -8.70
CA LYS A 113 13.20 -8.38 -8.31
C LYS A 113 13.03 -8.24 -6.80
N LEU A 114 12.24 -9.11 -6.17
CA LEU A 114 12.04 -9.14 -4.73
C LEU A 114 13.32 -9.54 -3.98
N GLU A 115 14.12 -10.47 -4.51
CA GLU A 115 15.46 -10.79 -4.00
C GLU A 115 16.36 -9.55 -3.98
N CYS A 116 16.41 -8.78 -5.07
CA CYS A 116 17.18 -7.52 -5.11
C CYS A 116 16.67 -6.51 -4.08
N GLU A 117 15.34 -6.29 -4.01
CA GLU A 117 14.73 -5.36 -3.05
C GLU A 117 14.97 -5.78 -1.60
N CYS A 118 14.92 -7.08 -1.28
CA CYS A 118 15.27 -7.61 0.03
C CYS A 118 16.76 -7.41 0.37
N ASN A 119 17.68 -7.61 -0.59
CA ASN A 119 19.10 -7.36 -0.39
C ASN A 119 19.39 -5.87 -0.14
N ASP A 120 18.78 -4.97 -0.91
CA ASP A 120 18.94 -3.52 -0.71
C ASP A 120 18.36 -3.05 0.63
N LEU A 121 17.20 -3.57 1.03
CA LEU A 121 16.61 -3.32 2.36
C LEU A 121 17.47 -3.90 3.49
N GLN A 122 18.09 -5.06 3.30
CA GLN A 122 19.02 -5.65 4.28
C GLN A 122 20.30 -4.81 4.40
N LEU A 123 20.82 -4.26 3.29
CA LEU A 123 21.96 -3.34 3.31
C LEU A 123 21.61 -2.01 3.96
N ALA A 124 20.42 -1.44 3.68
CA ALA A 124 19.93 -0.22 4.33
C ALA A 124 19.71 -0.42 5.83
N SER A 125 19.07 -1.52 6.24
CA SER A 125 18.91 -1.92 7.64
C SER A 125 20.27 -2.07 8.34
N SER A 126 21.23 -2.74 7.70
CA SER A 126 22.60 -2.90 8.23
C SER A 126 23.29 -1.55 8.44
N ARG A 127 23.19 -0.62 7.47
CA ARG A 127 23.71 0.76 7.61
C ARG A 127 23.05 1.52 8.76
N ASN A 128 21.73 1.40 8.91
CA ASN A 128 20.99 2.04 9.99
C ASN A 128 21.38 1.47 11.38
N ILE A 129 21.55 0.15 11.49
CA ILE A 129 22.04 -0.51 12.71
C ILE A 129 23.47 -0.04 13.06
N HIS A 130 24.35 0.11 12.08
CA HIS A 130 25.66 0.72 12.30
C HIS A 130 25.55 2.17 12.78
N LYS A 131 24.66 2.98 12.18
CA LYS A 131 24.50 4.39 12.58
C LYS A 131 23.89 4.56 13.97
N ILE A 132 22.99 3.66 14.37
CA ILE A 132 22.47 3.60 15.75
C ILE A 132 23.62 3.33 16.72
N LYS A 133 24.46 2.32 16.46
CA LYS A 133 25.63 1.99 17.31
C LYS A 133 26.63 3.14 17.44
N GLU A 134 26.87 3.90 16.36
CA GLU A 134 27.67 5.13 16.42
C GLU A 134 27.05 6.15 17.39
N LEU A 135 25.75 6.46 17.23
CA LEU A 135 25.04 7.43 18.06
C LEU A 135 24.91 6.98 19.53
N GLU A 136 24.75 5.69 19.78
CA GLU A 136 24.81 5.09 21.13
C GLU A 136 26.19 5.29 21.75
N SER A 137 27.27 5.05 21.00
CA SER A 137 28.64 5.26 21.50
C SER A 137 28.95 6.75 21.76
N GLU A 138 28.46 7.65 20.91
CA GLU A 138 28.59 9.09 21.07
C GLU A 138 27.77 9.60 22.27
N SER A 139 26.55 9.08 22.45
CA SER A 139 25.68 9.36 23.60
C SER A 139 26.30 8.86 24.92
N ALA A 140 26.89 7.67 24.92
CA ALA A 140 27.63 7.14 26.06
C ALA A 140 28.87 7.99 26.39
N ALA A 141 29.62 8.43 25.37
CA ALA A 141 30.76 9.33 25.55
C ALA A 141 30.35 10.70 26.11
N LYS A 142 29.28 11.31 25.58
CA LYS A 142 28.68 12.55 26.11
C LYS A 142 28.20 12.38 27.56
N SER A 143 27.52 11.28 27.87
CA SER A 143 27.03 10.95 29.21
C SER A 143 28.18 10.78 30.21
N LYS A 144 29.25 10.06 29.82
CA LYS A 144 30.50 9.98 30.60
C LYS A 144 31.10 11.37 30.82
N LYS A 145 31.11 12.23 29.80
CA LYS A 145 31.67 13.59 29.92
C LYS A 145 30.86 14.48 30.86
N ILE A 146 29.53 14.34 30.87
CA ILE A 146 28.66 15.03 31.84
C ILE A 146 28.99 14.58 33.26
N LEU A 147 29.18 13.27 33.50
CA LEU A 147 29.63 12.74 34.80
C LEU A 147 31.02 13.26 35.21
N GLU A 148 31.99 13.31 34.30
CA GLU A 148 33.33 13.88 34.54
C GLU A 148 33.29 15.38 34.92
N LEU A 149 32.32 16.13 34.40
CA LEU A 149 32.13 17.55 34.71
C LEU A 149 31.37 17.75 36.03
N GLN A 150 30.29 17.00 36.25
CA GLN A 150 29.53 17.02 37.50
C GLN A 150 30.41 16.63 38.71
N GLY A 151 31.32 15.67 38.54
CA GLY A 151 32.29 15.28 39.58
C GLY A 151 33.31 16.36 39.96
N LYS A 152 33.39 17.48 39.23
CA LYS A 152 34.31 18.60 39.50
C LYS A 152 33.63 19.82 40.13
N CYS A 153 32.30 19.84 40.23
CA CYS A 153 31.57 20.91 40.90
C CYS A 153 31.57 20.72 42.43
N SER A 154 32.65 21.18 43.08
CA SER A 154 32.72 21.29 44.53
C SER A 154 31.53 22.08 45.10
N LYS A 155 30.94 21.59 46.19
CA LYS A 155 29.71 22.13 46.80
C LYS A 155 29.88 23.61 47.21
N PRO A 156 29.05 24.55 46.73
CA PRO A 156 29.03 25.90 47.25
C PRO A 156 28.29 25.95 48.60
N THR A 157 29.04 26.00 49.69
CA THR A 157 28.49 26.33 51.02
C THR A 157 28.26 27.83 51.10
N ILE A 158 27.00 28.27 51.07
CA ILE A 158 26.63 29.67 51.36
C ILE A 158 25.55 29.69 52.45
N ILE A 159 25.78 30.53 53.46
CA ILE A 159 24.90 30.73 54.62
C ILE A 159 24.40 32.17 54.58
N ASN A 160 23.07 32.35 54.54
CA ASN A 160 22.30 33.39 55.25
C ASN A 160 20.80 33.19 54.95
N VAL A 161 19.95 32.93 55.95
CA VAL A 161 19.27 33.92 56.84
C VAL A 161 18.20 34.71 56.08
N GLY A 162 16.92 34.29 56.26
CA GLY A 162 15.76 34.96 55.65
C GLY A 162 14.42 34.23 55.83
N LEU A 163 13.69 34.55 56.90
CA LEU A 163 12.23 34.47 57.07
C LEU A 163 11.44 33.13 56.99
N ALA A 164 10.61 32.92 58.03
CA ALA A 164 9.22 32.45 57.99
C ALA A 164 8.87 31.05 57.40
N ALA A 165 9.21 30.02 58.19
CA ALA A 165 8.43 28.79 58.42
C ALA A 165 7.12 28.52 57.61
N LYS A 166 7.20 27.55 56.68
CA LYS A 166 6.23 26.44 56.60
C LYS A 166 7.01 25.12 56.47
N LYS A 167 6.67 24.11 57.29
CA LYS A 167 7.38 22.81 57.30
C LYS A 167 6.88 21.90 56.17
N ARG A 168 7.84 21.19 55.57
CA ARG A 168 7.82 19.79 55.05
C ARG A 168 6.43 19.14 54.83
N SER A 169 6.24 18.42 53.74
CA SER A 169 7.12 17.29 53.40
C SER A 169 6.99 16.81 51.95
N SER A 170 8.13 16.42 51.37
CA SER A 170 8.17 15.37 50.35
C SER A 170 7.97 14.03 51.08
N PHE A 171 7.05 13.21 50.57
CA PHE A 171 6.76 11.85 51.03
C PHE A 171 6.47 10.95 49.80
N PRO A 172 6.51 9.61 49.93
CA PRO A 172 7.17 8.80 48.91
C PRO A 172 6.24 8.26 47.83
N LEU A 173 6.86 7.74 46.77
CA LEU A 173 6.22 6.91 45.76
C LEU A 173 5.44 5.74 46.39
N ARG A 174 4.11 5.73 46.22
CA ARG A 174 3.32 4.50 46.24
C ARG A 174 2.36 4.45 45.06
N ARG A 175 2.25 3.23 44.51
CA ARG A 175 1.40 2.81 43.40
C ARG A 175 -0.04 2.58 43.90
N SER A 176 -1.01 3.18 43.23
CA SER A 176 -2.44 2.82 43.25
C SER A 176 -3.01 3.23 41.88
N VAL A 177 -3.45 2.29 41.04
CA VAL A 177 -4.84 1.78 40.93
C VAL A 177 -5.81 2.83 40.42
N LEU A 178 -6.50 2.50 39.33
CA LEU A 178 -7.61 3.28 38.74
C LEU A 178 -8.84 3.21 39.65
N GLU A 179 -9.50 4.34 39.86
CA GLU A 179 -10.92 4.38 40.23
C GLU A 179 -11.56 5.59 39.54
N SER A 180 -12.74 5.39 38.94
CA SER A 180 -13.40 6.35 38.05
C SER A 180 -14.50 7.13 38.77
N GLU A 181 -14.50 8.46 38.65
CA GLU A 181 -15.57 9.32 39.17
C GLU A 181 -16.93 9.08 38.45
N PRO A 182 -18.08 9.32 39.11
CA PRO A 182 -19.38 8.84 38.65
C PRO A 182 -20.23 9.91 37.93
N MET A 183 -20.95 9.52 36.89
CA MET A 183 -22.00 10.35 36.26
C MET A 183 -23.24 10.52 37.16
N PRO A 184 -23.98 11.65 37.04
CA PRO A 184 -25.14 11.94 37.89
C PRO A 184 -26.39 11.11 37.53
N ARG A 185 -27.31 11.02 38.51
CA ARG A 185 -28.47 10.12 38.51
C ARG A 185 -29.59 10.54 37.54
N ALA A 186 -30.04 9.60 36.71
CA ALA A 186 -31.41 9.59 36.15
C ALA A 186 -32.32 8.65 36.98
N LYS A 187 -33.65 8.85 36.92
CA LYS A 187 -34.65 8.08 37.67
C LYS A 187 -35.60 7.33 36.74
N SER A 188 -35.76 6.02 36.91
CA SER A 188 -37.06 5.33 36.83
C SER A 188 -36.94 3.89 37.34
N SER A 189 -38.08 3.32 37.75
CA SER A 189 -38.18 2.00 38.37
C SER A 189 -38.78 0.96 37.43
N VAL A 190 -38.12 -0.19 37.29
CA VAL A 190 -38.78 -1.51 37.18
C VAL A 190 -37.93 -2.49 38.00
N ALA A 191 -38.56 -3.45 38.69
CA ALA A 191 -37.88 -4.47 39.49
C ALA A 191 -38.34 -5.87 39.07
N LEU A 192 -37.39 -6.81 38.99
CA LEU A 192 -37.57 -8.27 38.85
C LEU A 192 -36.31 -8.96 39.43
N PRO A 193 -36.31 -10.28 39.71
CA PRO A 193 -36.35 -10.73 41.10
C PRO A 193 -35.00 -11.19 41.67
N LYS A 194 -34.91 -11.19 43.00
CA LYS A 194 -33.81 -11.86 43.73
C LYS A 194 -34.03 -13.36 43.78
N LEU A 195 -33.11 -14.14 43.22
CA LEU A 195 -32.92 -15.54 43.59
C LEU A 195 -31.76 -15.64 44.59
N SER A 196 -32.10 -15.87 45.85
CA SER A 196 -31.16 -16.26 46.90
C SER A 196 -31.04 -17.78 46.99
N ASN A 197 -29.89 -18.27 47.41
CA ASN A 197 -29.63 -19.67 47.80
C ASN A 197 -29.58 -20.69 46.66
N VAL A 198 -28.59 -20.53 45.78
CA VAL A 198 -27.69 -21.64 45.45
C VAL A 198 -26.30 -21.20 45.92
N GLU A 199 -25.52 -22.10 46.53
CA GLU A 199 -24.13 -21.78 46.89
C GLU A 199 -23.34 -21.40 45.62
N PRO A 200 -22.42 -20.43 45.68
CA PRO A 200 -21.50 -20.17 44.59
C PRO A 200 -20.48 -21.31 44.53
N LYS A 201 -20.92 -22.45 43.99
CA LYS A 201 -20.02 -23.43 43.39
C LYS A 201 -19.25 -22.64 42.34
N VAL A 202 -17.98 -22.35 42.61
CA VAL A 202 -17.11 -21.62 41.70
C VAL A 202 -16.87 -22.54 40.51
N ILE A 203 -17.79 -22.44 39.55
CA ILE A 203 -17.64 -23.00 38.22
C ILE A 203 -16.52 -22.20 37.61
N ASP A 204 -15.31 -22.75 37.71
CA ASP A 204 -14.14 -22.15 37.12
C ASP A 204 -14.35 -22.10 35.60
N MET A 205 -14.60 -20.89 35.10
CA MET A 205 -14.82 -20.65 33.68
C MET A 205 -13.55 -20.88 32.88
N ILE A 206 -12.36 -20.89 33.52
CA ILE A 206 -11.10 -21.29 32.91
C ILE A 206 -11.10 -22.81 32.75
N SER A 207 -11.26 -23.60 33.81
CA SER A 207 -11.42 -25.06 33.71
C SER A 207 -12.54 -25.51 32.75
N MET A 208 -13.67 -24.79 32.67
CA MET A 208 -14.70 -25.08 31.66
C MET A 208 -14.30 -24.67 30.23
N ALA A 209 -13.56 -23.58 30.05
CA ALA A 209 -13.00 -23.20 28.76
C ALA A 209 -11.92 -24.20 28.35
N ASP A 210 -10.98 -24.56 29.22
CA ASP A 210 -9.92 -25.54 29.00
C ASP A 210 -10.48 -26.93 28.70
N HIS A 211 -11.51 -27.37 29.42
CA HIS A 211 -12.19 -28.62 29.11
C HIS A 211 -12.89 -28.56 27.74
N LYS A 212 -13.50 -27.42 27.38
CA LYS A 212 -14.11 -27.23 26.06
C LYS A 212 -13.07 -27.13 24.94
N ILE A 213 -11.94 -26.47 25.17
CA ILE A 213 -10.80 -26.38 24.25
C ILE A 213 -10.16 -27.76 24.10
N SER A 214 -10.01 -28.53 25.17
CA SER A 214 -9.52 -29.91 25.14
C SER A 214 -10.45 -30.84 24.34
N CYS A 215 -11.77 -30.75 24.58
CA CYS A 215 -12.76 -31.49 23.79
C CYS A 215 -12.75 -31.07 22.31
N LEU A 216 -12.68 -29.77 22.00
CA LEU A 216 -12.58 -29.27 20.62
C LEU A 216 -11.25 -29.63 19.95
N ASN A 217 -10.14 -29.64 20.68
CA ASN A 217 -8.83 -30.07 20.17
C ASN A 217 -8.81 -31.58 19.93
N HIS A 218 -9.44 -32.38 20.80
CA HIS A 218 -9.63 -33.81 20.59
C HIS A 218 -10.53 -34.07 19.38
N GLU A 219 -11.61 -33.30 19.21
CA GLU A 219 -12.51 -33.38 18.06
C GLU A 219 -11.82 -32.94 16.76
N VAL A 220 -11.01 -31.87 16.77
CA VAL A 220 -10.15 -31.48 15.63
C VAL A 220 -9.09 -32.53 15.32
N THR A 221 -8.48 -33.15 16.33
CA THR A 221 -7.49 -34.22 16.13
C THR A 221 -8.14 -35.48 15.56
N LYS A 222 -9.33 -35.84 16.05
CA LYS A 222 -10.16 -36.92 15.51
C LYS A 222 -10.56 -36.62 14.07
N LEU A 223 -11.09 -35.43 13.78
CA LEU A 223 -11.48 -35.01 12.42
C LEU A 223 -10.28 -34.96 11.46
N ARG A 224 -9.09 -34.60 11.93
CA ARG A 224 -7.83 -34.72 11.15
C ARG A 224 -7.48 -36.18 10.87
N GLY A 225 -7.64 -37.07 11.85
CA GLY A 225 -7.45 -38.51 11.67
C GLY A 225 -8.48 -39.12 10.70
N GLU A 226 -9.76 -38.73 10.82
CA GLU A 226 -10.83 -39.15 9.91
C GLU A 226 -10.63 -38.59 8.49
N LEU A 227 -10.14 -37.35 8.34
CA LEU A 227 -9.78 -36.76 7.05
C LEU A 227 -8.58 -37.45 6.40
N LEU A 228 -7.55 -37.82 7.18
CA LEU A 228 -6.39 -38.53 6.69
C LEU A 228 -6.76 -39.96 6.28
N LEU A 229 -7.55 -40.66 7.10
CA LEU A 229 -8.12 -41.96 6.75
C LEU A 229 -9.03 -41.87 5.50
N GLN A 230 -9.83 -40.82 5.37
CA GLN A 230 -10.62 -40.57 4.15
C GLN A 230 -9.72 -40.35 2.94
N THR A 231 -8.62 -39.60 3.09
CA THR A 231 -7.63 -39.38 2.03
C THR A 231 -6.98 -40.70 1.59
N ASP A 232 -6.60 -41.57 2.53
CA ASP A 232 -6.08 -42.91 2.24
C ASP A 232 -7.15 -43.79 1.56
N THR A 233 -8.42 -43.70 1.94
CA THR A 233 -9.51 -44.40 1.24
C THR A 233 -9.77 -43.85 -0.16
N VAL A 234 -9.59 -42.54 -0.40
CA VAL A 234 -9.68 -41.95 -1.73
C VAL A 234 -8.50 -42.41 -2.59
N GLU A 235 -7.26 -42.34 -2.09
CA GLU A 235 -6.07 -42.74 -2.85
C GLU A 235 -6.07 -44.26 -3.15
N THR A 236 -6.62 -45.09 -2.27
CA THR A 236 -6.84 -46.52 -2.55
C THR A 236 -7.99 -46.77 -3.51
N LEU A 237 -9.11 -46.03 -3.42
CA LEU A 237 -10.19 -46.08 -4.41
C LEU A 237 -9.74 -45.57 -5.79
N GLU A 238 -8.82 -44.61 -5.88
CA GLU A 238 -8.20 -44.17 -7.14
C GLU A 238 -7.25 -45.23 -7.72
N LYS A 239 -6.48 -45.90 -6.86
CA LYS A 239 -5.65 -47.06 -7.26
C LYS A 239 -6.52 -48.23 -7.76
N GLU A 240 -7.66 -48.49 -7.11
CA GLU A 240 -8.65 -49.44 -7.62
C GLU A 240 -9.30 -48.96 -8.92
N LEU A 241 -9.77 -47.71 -8.99
CA LEU A 241 -10.44 -47.15 -10.16
C LEU A 241 -9.53 -47.20 -11.38
N THR A 242 -8.28 -46.75 -11.27
CA THR A 242 -7.30 -46.83 -12.37
C THR A 242 -6.93 -48.28 -12.73
N ALA A 243 -7.05 -49.24 -11.80
CA ALA A 243 -6.94 -50.67 -12.11
C ALA A 243 -8.20 -51.19 -12.85
N LYS A 244 -9.41 -50.77 -12.43
CA LYS A 244 -10.65 -51.05 -13.15
C LYS A 244 -10.67 -50.41 -14.54
N GLU A 245 -10.09 -49.22 -14.73
CA GLU A 245 -9.99 -48.54 -16.03
C GLU A 245 -8.98 -49.21 -16.96
N LYS A 246 -7.85 -49.70 -16.43
CA LYS A 246 -6.92 -50.56 -17.17
C LYS A 246 -7.60 -51.86 -17.60
N GLU A 247 -8.37 -52.47 -16.70
CA GLU A 247 -9.15 -53.68 -17.01
C GLU A 247 -10.31 -53.42 -17.99
N ILE A 248 -11.03 -52.31 -17.84
CA ILE A 248 -12.05 -51.86 -18.80
C ILE A 248 -11.41 -51.57 -20.17
N SER A 249 -10.19 -51.04 -20.21
CA SER A 249 -9.44 -50.83 -21.46
C SER A 249 -8.97 -52.15 -22.08
N ARG A 250 -8.56 -53.13 -21.25
CA ARG A 250 -8.25 -54.50 -21.69
C ARG A 250 -9.49 -55.21 -22.25
N LEU A 251 -10.60 -55.13 -21.55
CA LEU A 251 -11.89 -55.69 -21.94
C LEU A 251 -12.46 -54.99 -23.18
N ARG A 252 -12.34 -53.65 -23.30
CA ARG A 252 -12.67 -52.92 -24.54
C ARG A 252 -11.84 -53.42 -25.71
N LYS A 253 -10.51 -53.55 -25.57
CA LYS A 253 -9.66 -54.13 -26.62
C LYS A 253 -9.99 -55.59 -26.97
N MET A 254 -10.50 -56.37 -26.02
CA MET A 254 -11.03 -57.73 -26.31
C MET A 254 -12.41 -57.72 -26.97
N LEU A 255 -13.22 -56.67 -26.75
CA LEU A 255 -14.56 -56.49 -27.32
C LEU A 255 -14.57 -55.73 -28.65
N GLU A 256 -13.51 -54.97 -28.97
CA GLU A 256 -13.32 -54.23 -30.22
C GLU A 256 -13.23 -55.15 -31.46
N GLY A 257 -12.99 -56.46 -31.26
CA GLY A 257 -13.11 -57.51 -32.29
C GLY A 257 -14.36 -58.40 -32.16
N GLY A 258 -15.25 -58.13 -31.20
CA GLY A 258 -16.41 -58.98 -30.88
C GLY A 258 -17.70 -58.57 -31.60
N ARG A 259 -18.57 -59.54 -31.92
CA ARG A 259 -19.95 -59.23 -32.35
C ARG A 259 -20.72 -58.58 -31.19
N PRO A 260 -21.54 -57.54 -31.44
CA PRO A 260 -22.31 -56.87 -30.39
C PRO A 260 -23.30 -57.83 -29.71
N TYR A 261 -23.51 -57.63 -28.41
CA TYR A 261 -24.38 -58.47 -27.57
C TYR A 261 -25.81 -58.65 -28.11
N THR A 262 -26.32 -57.64 -28.81
CA THR A 262 -27.64 -57.65 -29.48
C THR A 262 -27.74 -58.63 -30.66
N ALA A 263 -26.61 -59.05 -31.26
CA ALA A 263 -26.55 -60.14 -32.22
C ALA A 263 -26.48 -61.50 -31.50
N VAL A 264 -25.57 -61.65 -30.52
CA VAL A 264 -25.39 -62.91 -29.76
C VAL A 264 -26.68 -63.34 -29.06
N SER A 265 -27.47 -62.40 -28.55
CA SER A 265 -28.77 -62.65 -27.91
C SER A 265 -29.85 -63.19 -28.88
N LYS A 266 -29.71 -62.99 -30.19
CA LYS A 266 -30.61 -63.56 -31.22
C LYS A 266 -30.20 -64.96 -31.66
N ASP A 267 -28.90 -65.26 -31.66
CA ASP A 267 -28.35 -66.55 -32.14
C ASP A 267 -28.30 -67.63 -31.03
N CYS A 268 -28.67 -67.30 -29.78
CA CYS A 268 -28.64 -68.23 -28.65
C CYS A 268 -29.83 -69.22 -28.64
N VAL A 269 -29.60 -70.44 -29.14
CA VAL A 269 -30.63 -71.49 -29.33
C VAL A 269 -31.17 -72.10 -28.02
N CYS A 270 -30.63 -71.75 -26.85
CA CYS A 270 -30.85 -72.44 -25.57
C CYS A 270 -32.31 -72.51 -25.06
N LYS A 271 -33.27 -71.74 -25.61
CA LYS A 271 -34.69 -71.75 -25.19
C LYS A 271 -35.53 -72.94 -25.72
N LYS A 272 -34.92 -74.08 -26.06
CA LYS A 272 -35.63 -75.23 -26.68
C LYS A 272 -35.42 -76.61 -26.02
N LEU A 273 -34.72 -76.70 -24.88
CA LEU A 273 -34.38 -78.00 -24.26
C LEU A 273 -35.11 -78.35 -22.93
N GLU A 274 -35.91 -77.45 -22.37
CA GLU A 274 -36.59 -77.63 -21.06
C GLU A 274 -37.79 -78.62 -21.06
N LYS A 275 -37.96 -79.48 -22.09
CA LYS A 275 -39.15 -80.37 -22.20
C LYS A 275 -38.88 -81.88 -22.30
N LYS A 276 -37.63 -82.35 -22.14
CA LYS A 276 -37.30 -83.79 -22.14
C LYS A 276 -36.19 -84.20 -21.15
N ALA A 277 -36.31 -83.77 -19.91
CA ALA A 277 -35.86 -84.49 -18.73
C ALA A 277 -36.94 -84.32 -17.65
N GLY A 278 -37.21 -85.26 -16.75
CA GLY A 278 -36.54 -86.53 -16.49
C GLY A 278 -36.55 -86.76 -14.97
N ALA A 279 -37.67 -87.26 -14.45
CA ALA A 279 -38.01 -87.13 -13.03
C ALA A 279 -37.14 -87.97 -12.09
N THR A 280 -36.01 -87.41 -11.62
CA THR A 280 -35.22 -87.95 -10.50
C THR A 280 -34.37 -86.90 -9.74
N HIS A 281 -34.63 -85.59 -9.91
CA HIS A 281 -33.79 -84.51 -9.34
C HIS A 281 -34.58 -83.43 -8.55
N ASP A 282 -35.91 -83.57 -8.47
CA ASP A 282 -36.92 -82.53 -8.21
C ASP A 282 -37.08 -82.08 -6.73
N VAL A 283 -36.07 -82.34 -5.90
CA VAL A 283 -36.07 -82.00 -4.46
C VAL A 283 -34.87 -81.10 -4.11
N VAL A 284 -33.73 -81.30 -4.78
CA VAL A 284 -32.50 -80.51 -4.55
C VAL A 284 -32.60 -79.16 -5.27
N GLU A 285 -32.97 -79.15 -6.55
CA GLU A 285 -33.20 -77.89 -7.31
C GLU A 285 -34.31 -77.05 -6.69
N THR A 286 -35.41 -77.66 -6.27
CA THR A 286 -36.55 -77.02 -5.60
C THR A 286 -36.21 -76.46 -4.21
N SER A 287 -35.04 -76.81 -3.68
CA SER A 287 -34.46 -76.25 -2.44
C SER A 287 -33.44 -75.15 -2.77
N GLN A 288 -32.52 -75.41 -3.70
CA GLN A 288 -31.52 -74.44 -4.17
C GLN A 288 -32.16 -73.20 -4.82
N MET A 289 -33.20 -73.38 -5.64
CA MET A 289 -33.91 -72.27 -6.29
C MET A 289 -34.63 -71.37 -5.28
N ARG A 290 -35.12 -71.93 -4.16
CA ARG A 290 -35.65 -71.12 -3.05
C ARG A 290 -34.55 -70.34 -2.33
N VAL A 291 -33.37 -70.94 -2.10
CA VAL A 291 -32.20 -70.22 -1.56
C VAL A 291 -31.75 -69.09 -2.49
N PHE A 292 -31.66 -69.33 -3.80
CA PHE A 292 -31.34 -68.29 -4.78
C PHE A 292 -32.41 -67.19 -4.86
N GLN A 293 -33.69 -67.52 -4.73
CA GLN A 293 -34.77 -66.53 -4.78
C GLN A 293 -34.88 -65.71 -3.48
N GLN A 294 -34.54 -66.32 -2.33
CA GLN A 294 -34.36 -65.64 -1.05
C GLN A 294 -33.17 -64.66 -1.12
N ALA A 295 -32.00 -65.13 -1.56
CA ALA A 295 -30.81 -64.29 -1.75
C ALA A 295 -31.03 -63.17 -2.78
N LYS A 296 -31.83 -63.41 -3.83
CA LYS A 296 -32.25 -62.36 -4.79
C LYS A 296 -33.05 -61.26 -4.10
N LEU A 297 -34.04 -61.61 -3.28
CA LEU A 297 -34.85 -60.64 -2.53
C LEU A 297 -34.01 -59.82 -1.55
N GLU A 298 -33.07 -60.47 -0.87
CA GLU A 298 -32.13 -59.81 0.05
C GLU A 298 -31.19 -58.84 -0.69
N LEU A 299 -30.68 -59.22 -1.87
CA LEU A 299 -29.89 -58.33 -2.73
C LEU A 299 -30.71 -57.18 -3.33
N GLU A 300 -31.97 -57.41 -3.73
CA GLU A 300 -32.88 -56.37 -4.20
C GLU A 300 -33.22 -55.35 -3.09
N GLN A 301 -33.35 -55.81 -1.84
CA GLN A 301 -33.53 -54.92 -0.69
C GLN A 301 -32.25 -54.16 -0.34
N GLN A 302 -31.09 -54.82 -0.30
CA GLN A 302 -29.80 -54.16 -0.05
C GLN A 302 -29.50 -53.08 -1.10
N LEU A 303 -29.78 -53.34 -2.38
CA LEU A 303 -29.65 -52.36 -3.46
C LEU A 303 -30.57 -51.15 -3.25
N LYS A 304 -31.81 -51.38 -2.80
CA LYS A 304 -32.77 -50.31 -2.51
C LYS A 304 -32.36 -49.46 -1.30
N GLU A 305 -31.83 -50.10 -0.26
CA GLU A 305 -31.30 -49.40 0.92
C GLU A 305 -30.01 -48.60 0.59
N ALA A 306 -29.14 -49.14 -0.27
CA ALA A 306 -27.97 -48.42 -0.78
C ALA A 306 -28.37 -47.21 -1.63
N LEU A 307 -29.35 -47.35 -2.53
CA LEU A 307 -29.91 -46.25 -3.32
C LEU A 307 -30.53 -45.16 -2.44
N ASN A 308 -31.28 -45.51 -1.39
CA ASN A 308 -31.83 -44.53 -0.45
C ASN A 308 -30.70 -43.74 0.25
N LYS A 309 -29.69 -44.44 0.79
CA LYS A 309 -28.51 -43.81 1.42
C LYS A 309 -27.76 -42.89 0.45
N GLN A 310 -27.67 -43.26 -0.83
CA GLN A 310 -27.08 -42.42 -1.88
C GLN A 310 -27.91 -41.15 -2.13
N HIS A 311 -29.25 -41.24 -2.14
CA HIS A 311 -30.12 -40.06 -2.29
C HIS A 311 -30.04 -39.13 -1.07
N ASP A 312 -29.97 -39.66 0.14
CA ASP A 312 -29.78 -38.87 1.36
C ASP A 312 -28.43 -38.16 1.36
N ALA A 313 -27.34 -38.86 0.99
CA ALA A 313 -26.01 -38.27 0.85
C ALA A 313 -25.99 -37.19 -0.25
N MET A 314 -26.62 -37.42 -1.40
CA MET A 314 -26.73 -36.42 -2.48
C MET A 314 -27.57 -35.20 -2.06
N SER A 315 -28.62 -35.40 -1.26
CA SER A 315 -29.44 -34.33 -0.68
C SER A 315 -28.66 -33.49 0.34
N GLN A 316 -27.76 -34.11 1.12
CA GLN A 316 -26.83 -33.40 2.01
C GLN A 316 -25.76 -32.64 1.21
N ALA A 317 -25.16 -33.27 0.19
CA ALA A 317 -24.19 -32.63 -0.69
C ALA A 317 -24.77 -31.41 -1.43
N MET A 318 -26.01 -31.50 -1.94
CA MET A 318 -26.73 -30.37 -2.53
C MET A 318 -26.91 -29.19 -1.55
N LYS A 319 -27.24 -29.47 -0.28
CA LYS A 319 -27.40 -28.43 0.76
C LYS A 319 -26.06 -27.77 1.12
N LEU A 320 -24.99 -28.56 1.20
CA LEU A 320 -23.63 -28.05 1.42
C LEU A 320 -23.14 -27.21 0.23
N ALA A 321 -23.40 -27.66 -1.00
CA ALA A 321 -23.08 -26.88 -2.21
C ALA A 321 -23.84 -25.54 -2.23
N ALA A 322 -25.14 -25.53 -1.91
CA ALA A 322 -25.92 -24.29 -1.83
C ALA A 322 -25.40 -23.33 -0.74
N ARG A 323 -25.03 -23.83 0.45
CA ARG A 323 -24.45 -22.97 1.49
C ARG A 323 -23.04 -22.51 1.15
N ASN A 324 -22.25 -23.29 0.39
CA ASN A 324 -20.96 -22.85 -0.13
C ASN A 324 -21.14 -21.72 -1.17
N GLU A 325 -22.10 -21.82 -2.08
CA GLU A 325 -22.43 -20.75 -3.05
C GLU A 325 -22.89 -19.46 -2.34
N GLU A 326 -23.57 -19.59 -1.21
CA GLU A 326 -23.98 -18.48 -0.34
C GLU A 326 -22.78 -17.87 0.42
N LEU A 327 -21.92 -18.70 1.01
CA LEU A 327 -20.65 -18.27 1.63
C LEU A 327 -19.71 -17.58 0.64
N GLU A 328 -19.64 -18.03 -0.62
CA GLU A 328 -18.89 -17.33 -1.66
C GLU A 328 -19.49 -15.95 -2.00
N LYS A 329 -20.81 -15.77 -1.87
CA LYS A 329 -21.44 -14.44 -2.04
C LYS A 329 -21.10 -13.55 -0.85
N GLU A 330 -21.25 -14.05 0.38
CA GLU A 330 -20.84 -13.37 1.60
C GLU A 330 -19.36 -12.92 1.54
N LEU A 331 -18.45 -13.79 1.06
CA LEU A 331 -17.04 -13.46 0.85
C LEU A 331 -16.83 -12.39 -0.24
N ARG A 332 -17.47 -12.54 -1.41
CA ARG A 332 -17.38 -11.52 -2.49
C ARG A 332 -17.91 -10.16 -2.04
N ASP A 333 -18.96 -10.12 -1.22
CA ASP A 333 -19.51 -8.87 -0.68
C ASP A 333 -18.55 -8.25 0.35
N ILE A 334 -17.88 -9.06 1.18
CA ILE A 334 -16.80 -8.60 2.08
C ILE A 334 -15.62 -8.01 1.29
N ASP A 335 -15.19 -8.64 0.20
CA ASP A 335 -14.13 -8.12 -0.67
C ASP A 335 -14.50 -6.75 -1.28
N HIS A 336 -15.75 -6.58 -1.74
CA HIS A 336 -16.24 -5.29 -2.26
C HIS A 336 -16.28 -4.21 -1.18
N VAL A 337 -16.69 -4.54 0.04
CA VAL A 337 -16.66 -3.60 1.19
C VAL A 337 -15.23 -3.23 1.57
N ALA A 338 -14.30 -4.20 1.58
CA ALA A 338 -12.89 -3.94 1.86
C ALA A 338 -12.26 -2.99 0.82
N LEU A 339 -12.49 -3.23 -0.47
CA LEU A 339 -12.01 -2.36 -1.55
C LEU A 339 -12.63 -0.96 -1.50
N ALA A 340 -13.90 -0.84 -1.12
CA ALA A 340 -14.55 0.47 -0.93
C ALA A 340 -13.93 1.26 0.24
N VAL A 341 -13.72 0.61 1.39
CA VAL A 341 -13.06 1.22 2.55
C VAL A 341 -11.61 1.60 2.24
N GLU A 342 -10.88 0.79 1.46
CA GLU A 342 -9.53 1.14 1.02
C GLU A 342 -9.53 2.36 0.08
N ALA A 343 -10.48 2.45 -0.86
CA ALA A 343 -10.63 3.59 -1.76
C ALA A 343 -10.98 4.90 -1.02
N ASP A 344 -11.83 4.83 0.01
CA ASP A 344 -12.17 5.97 0.87
C ASP A 344 -10.96 6.39 1.72
N CYS A 345 -10.25 5.44 2.34
CA CYS A 345 -9.01 5.72 3.07
C CYS A 345 -7.94 6.37 2.19
N ASN A 346 -7.70 5.82 0.99
CA ASN A 346 -6.77 6.38 0.01
C ASN A 346 -7.19 7.80 -0.43
N SER A 347 -8.49 8.07 -0.56
CA SER A 347 -9.02 9.40 -0.89
C SER A 347 -8.84 10.40 0.26
N ALA A 348 -9.07 9.98 1.51
CA ALA A 348 -8.83 10.79 2.70
C ALA A 348 -7.35 11.13 2.90
N VAL A 349 -6.45 10.15 2.73
CA VAL A 349 -4.99 10.35 2.75
C VAL A 349 -4.56 11.34 1.67
N LYS A 350 -5.14 11.25 0.46
CA LYS A 350 -4.82 12.15 -0.66
C LYS A 350 -5.24 13.60 -0.38
N GLU A 351 -6.38 13.86 0.25
CA GLU A 351 -6.77 15.22 0.62
C GLU A 351 -6.03 15.74 1.86
N ASN A 352 -5.71 14.88 2.82
CA ASN A 352 -4.82 15.24 3.93
C ASN A 352 -3.42 15.64 3.44
N ASN A 353 -2.84 14.91 2.49
CA ASN A 353 -1.56 15.30 1.87
C ASN A 353 -1.65 16.65 1.16
N ARG A 354 -2.72 16.92 0.40
CA ARG A 354 -2.98 18.25 -0.18
C ARG A 354 -3.11 19.34 0.88
N ARG A 355 -3.75 19.05 2.02
CA ARG A 355 -3.87 19.97 3.17
C ARG A 355 -2.50 20.28 3.77
N VAL A 356 -1.66 19.27 3.95
CA VAL A 356 -0.28 19.43 4.43
C VAL A 356 0.53 20.30 3.48
N CYS A 357 0.46 20.08 2.15
CA CYS A 357 1.13 20.96 1.18
C CYS A 357 0.67 22.42 1.31
N ARG A 358 -0.65 22.68 1.38
CA ARG A 358 -1.20 24.04 1.56
C ARG A 358 -0.78 24.69 2.90
N LEU A 359 -0.50 23.89 3.94
CA LEU A 359 0.02 24.39 5.22
C LEU A 359 1.54 24.62 5.18
N GLN A 360 2.29 23.84 4.39
CA GLN A 360 3.71 24.07 4.14
C GLN A 360 3.93 25.35 3.33
N GLU A 361 3.18 25.54 2.24
CA GLU A 361 3.16 26.78 1.44
C GLU A 361 2.91 28.02 2.33
N LYS A 362 1.85 27.98 3.16
CA LYS A 362 1.56 29.07 4.13
C LYS A 362 2.65 29.28 5.16
N LEU A 363 3.33 28.23 5.62
CA LEU A 363 4.42 28.35 6.58
C LEU A 363 5.65 29.00 5.94
N GLU A 364 5.95 28.66 4.69
CA GLU A 364 7.02 29.29 3.90
C GLU A 364 6.71 30.77 3.61
N ASP A 365 5.47 31.10 3.24
CA ASP A 365 5.01 32.49 3.09
C ASP A 365 5.18 33.30 4.39
N VAL A 366 4.73 32.76 5.54
CA VAL A 366 4.89 33.43 6.84
C VAL A 366 6.36 33.54 7.23
N MET A 367 7.18 32.52 6.96
CA MET A 367 8.62 32.57 7.21
C MET A 367 9.31 33.62 6.34
N THR A 368 8.96 33.79 5.06
CA THR A 368 9.55 34.85 4.23
C THR A 368 9.13 36.24 4.70
N GLN A 369 7.88 36.43 5.13
CA GLN A 369 7.41 37.68 5.73
C GLN A 369 8.17 38.03 7.02
N VAL A 370 8.41 37.05 7.91
CA VAL A 370 9.25 37.25 9.11
C VAL A 370 10.66 37.70 8.73
N HIS A 371 11.31 37.05 7.75
CA HIS A 371 12.64 37.46 7.29
C HIS A 371 12.67 38.85 6.64
N VAL A 372 11.56 39.34 6.07
CA VAL A 372 11.44 40.72 5.56
C VAL A 372 11.32 41.71 6.73
N LEU A 373 10.40 41.46 7.66
CA LEU A 373 10.20 42.30 8.85
C LEU A 373 11.47 42.37 9.74
N GLU A 374 12.23 41.27 9.84
CA GLU A 374 13.54 41.27 10.51
C GLU A 374 14.55 42.18 9.80
N ARG A 375 14.60 42.18 8.47
CA ARG A 375 15.49 43.07 7.70
C ARG A 375 15.11 44.53 7.90
N GLU A 376 13.82 44.86 7.77
CA GLU A 376 13.28 46.20 8.02
C GLU A 376 13.63 46.67 9.44
N LEU A 377 13.40 45.83 10.46
CA LEU A 377 13.79 46.11 11.83
C LEU A 377 15.31 46.29 12.02
N THR A 378 16.17 45.66 11.21
CA THR A 378 17.62 45.95 11.23
C THR A 378 18.02 47.23 10.51
N VAL A 379 17.22 47.74 9.57
CA VAL A 379 17.42 49.05 8.92
C VAL A 379 17.02 50.16 9.88
N GLU A 380 15.79 50.11 10.41
CA GLU A 380 15.28 51.01 11.45
C GLU A 380 16.23 51.13 12.65
N ARG A 381 16.83 50.01 13.09
CA ARG A 381 17.83 50.00 14.18
C ARG A 381 19.14 50.72 13.82
N ARG A 382 19.54 50.80 12.55
CA ARG A 382 20.71 51.57 12.10
C ARG A 382 20.37 53.05 12.02
N GLU A 383 19.23 53.40 11.42
CA GLU A 383 18.78 54.80 11.34
C GLU A 383 18.62 55.41 12.74
N VAL A 384 18.07 54.65 13.70
CA VAL A 384 18.00 55.05 15.12
C VAL A 384 19.39 55.14 15.80
N GLN A 385 20.43 54.46 15.29
CA GLN A 385 21.81 54.61 15.78
C GLN A 385 22.50 55.83 15.15
N GLU A 386 22.30 56.08 13.86
CA GLU A 386 22.84 57.23 13.13
C GLU A 386 22.25 58.53 13.66
N LEU A 387 20.91 58.63 13.79
CA LEU A 387 20.24 59.77 14.40
C LEU A 387 20.64 60.04 15.86
N ARG A 388 21.09 59.01 16.61
CA ARG A 388 21.66 59.18 17.95
C ARG A 388 23.08 59.76 17.89
N ALA A 389 23.91 59.30 16.96
CA ALA A 389 25.26 59.81 16.76
C ALA A 389 25.22 61.30 16.33
N ASP A 390 24.36 61.66 15.38
CA ASP A 390 24.15 63.05 14.95
C ASP A 390 23.68 63.94 16.11
N LEU A 391 22.73 63.44 16.91
CA LEU A 391 22.23 64.17 18.08
C LEU A 391 23.30 64.32 19.18
N GLU A 392 24.24 63.39 19.31
CA GLU A 392 25.41 63.53 20.19
C GLU A 392 26.48 64.46 19.63
N ALA A 393 26.70 64.48 18.31
CA ALA A 393 27.54 65.46 17.62
C ALA A 393 27.01 66.89 17.81
N CYS A 394 25.72 67.14 17.53
CA CYS A 394 25.05 68.42 17.78
C CYS A 394 25.15 68.86 19.26
N ARG A 395 25.07 67.91 20.20
CA ARG A 395 25.31 68.18 21.63
C ARG A 395 26.77 68.53 21.93
N LEU A 396 27.75 67.95 21.23
CA LEU A 396 29.16 68.28 21.38
C LEU A 396 29.48 69.66 20.81
N GLU A 397 28.95 69.98 19.62
CA GLU A 397 29.06 71.31 19.02
C GLU A 397 28.44 72.40 19.90
N LYS A 398 27.24 72.17 20.45
CA LYS A 398 26.64 73.11 21.41
C LYS A 398 27.55 73.37 22.61
N ARG A 399 28.22 72.34 23.16
CA ARG A 399 29.19 72.50 24.27
C ARG A 399 30.47 73.21 23.82
N ASN A 400 30.92 73.02 22.57
CA ASN A 400 32.04 73.76 22.00
C ASN A 400 31.71 75.24 21.88
N ILE A 401 30.61 75.58 21.22
CA ILE A 401 30.14 76.96 21.03
C ILE A 401 29.91 77.66 22.37
N GLN A 402 29.33 76.96 23.36
CA GLN A 402 29.15 77.49 24.71
C GLN A 402 30.51 77.83 25.37
N ARG A 403 31.50 76.94 25.32
CA ARG A 403 32.85 77.24 25.84
C ARG A 403 33.53 78.41 25.13
N THR A 404 33.36 78.53 23.80
CA THR A 404 33.88 79.68 23.03
C THR A 404 33.18 80.98 23.44
N LEU A 405 31.86 80.96 23.66
CA LEU A 405 31.11 82.10 24.15
C LEU A 405 31.55 82.50 25.57
N GLU A 406 31.76 81.53 26.46
CA GLU A 406 32.26 81.76 27.82
C GLU A 406 33.67 82.39 27.79
N SER A 407 34.60 81.88 26.96
CA SER A 407 35.93 82.48 26.76
C SER A 407 35.84 83.92 26.26
N THR A 408 35.08 84.19 25.19
CA THR A 408 34.95 85.55 24.63
C THR A 408 34.24 86.52 25.57
N LEU A 409 33.36 86.05 26.46
CA LEU A 409 32.77 86.86 27.52
C LEU A 409 33.77 87.19 28.63
N ASP A 410 34.65 86.26 29.01
CA ASP A 410 35.70 86.51 30.00
C ASP A 410 36.86 87.36 29.45
N GLU A 411 37.23 87.17 28.18
CA GLU A 411 38.11 88.09 27.44
C GLU A 411 37.51 89.51 27.38
N LYS A 412 36.21 89.62 27.11
CA LYS A 412 35.49 90.91 27.16
C LYS A 412 35.48 91.52 28.56
N LYS A 413 35.30 90.73 29.63
CA LYS A 413 35.44 91.23 31.02
C LYS A 413 36.85 91.75 31.25
N GLN A 414 37.89 90.96 30.96
CA GLN A 414 39.29 91.36 31.12
C GLN A 414 39.63 92.63 30.33
N MET A 415 39.11 92.79 29.11
CA MET A 415 39.28 94.01 28.32
C MET A 415 38.54 95.21 28.93
N THR A 416 37.31 95.03 29.42
CA THR A 416 36.57 96.08 30.15
C THR A 416 37.28 96.48 31.45
N ASP A 417 37.76 95.51 32.23
CA ASP A 417 38.51 95.74 33.47
C ASP A 417 39.86 96.42 33.18
N ARG A 418 40.51 96.09 32.07
CA ARG A 418 41.75 96.73 31.63
C ARG A 418 41.51 98.15 31.10
N ILE A 419 40.37 98.43 30.46
CA ILE A 419 39.92 99.79 30.12
C ILE A 419 39.61 100.59 31.41
N ASN A 420 38.95 99.98 32.39
CA ASN A 420 38.70 100.59 33.69
C ASN A 420 40.01 100.90 34.44
N GLN A 421 40.97 99.96 34.46
CA GLN A 421 42.30 100.17 35.02
C GLN A 421 43.07 101.28 34.29
N LEU A 422 43.05 101.30 32.95
CA LEU A 422 43.67 102.39 32.16
C LEU A 422 42.99 103.74 32.41
N THR A 423 41.68 103.78 32.66
CA THR A 423 40.93 104.99 33.03
C THR A 423 41.28 105.45 34.46
N ILE A 424 41.50 104.51 35.38
CA ILE A 424 41.98 104.78 36.74
C ILE A 424 43.44 105.28 36.70
N ILE A 425 44.30 104.72 35.85
CA ILE A 425 45.69 105.18 35.65
C ILE A 425 45.71 106.56 34.99
N ALA A 426 44.87 106.81 33.99
CA ALA A 426 44.74 108.13 33.35
C ALA A 426 44.21 109.22 34.29
N SER A 427 43.43 108.85 35.32
CA SER A 427 42.97 109.76 36.38
C SER A 427 43.87 109.77 37.63
N LYS A 428 44.84 108.84 37.72
CA LYS A 428 45.83 108.72 38.79
C LYS A 428 47.19 108.28 38.25
N ASN A 429 47.85 109.16 37.49
CA ASN A 429 49.24 109.55 37.75
C ASN A 429 49.69 110.71 36.85
N HIS A 430 49.79 111.88 37.46
CA HIS A 430 50.90 112.77 37.20
C HIS A 430 51.83 112.67 38.42
N ARG A 431 53.14 112.48 38.19
CA ARG A 431 54.29 112.52 39.13
C ARG A 431 54.84 111.18 39.71
N ASP A 432 56.12 110.97 39.35
CA ASP A 432 57.30 110.67 40.19
C ASP A 432 57.74 109.20 40.54
N GLU A 433 58.61 108.67 39.67
CA GLU A 433 59.95 108.05 39.89
C GLU A 433 60.32 107.00 41.00
N LYS A 434 60.89 105.87 40.50
CA LYS A 434 62.22 105.22 40.83
C LYS A 434 62.39 104.07 41.87
N TYR A 435 63.32 103.15 41.49
CA TYR A 435 64.01 102.04 42.22
C TYR A 435 63.14 100.86 42.74
N GLY A 436 63.61 99.60 42.92
CA GLY A 436 64.93 98.96 42.67
C GLY A 436 64.93 97.41 42.88
N VAL A 437 66.03 96.74 42.51
CA VAL A 437 66.37 95.27 42.51
C VAL A 437 66.37 94.64 43.94
N ASP A 438 66.38 93.33 44.28
CA ASP A 438 66.94 92.09 43.65
C ASP A 438 66.53 90.74 44.35
N HIS A 439 67.07 89.61 43.86
CA HIS A 439 67.47 88.34 44.52
C HIS A 439 66.71 86.99 44.30
N GLN A 440 67.49 85.90 44.52
CA GLN A 440 67.30 84.52 44.00
C GLN A 440 67.91 83.48 44.96
N ALA A 441 67.14 82.48 45.44
CA ALA A 441 67.64 81.20 45.98
C ALA A 441 66.51 80.19 46.30
N MET A 442 66.72 78.89 46.01
CA MET A 442 66.19 77.66 46.68
C MET A 442 66.03 76.49 45.69
N ALA A 443 67.11 75.75 45.43
CA ALA A 443 67.07 74.49 44.67
C ALA A 443 68.29 73.62 44.99
N LYS A 444 68.15 72.61 45.89
CA LYS A 444 69.14 71.54 46.08
C LYS A 444 68.71 70.29 46.86
N ASP A 445 67.63 70.32 47.65
CA ASP A 445 67.27 69.22 48.57
C ASP A 445 66.41 68.08 47.97
N VAL A 446 66.26 68.00 46.64
CA VAL A 446 65.31 67.10 45.96
C VAL A 446 65.98 65.85 45.34
N GLU A 447 67.31 65.80 45.33
CA GLU A 447 68.04 64.83 44.49
C GLU A 447 68.19 63.45 45.16
N VAL A 448 68.49 63.39 46.47
CA VAL A 448 68.86 62.14 47.17
C VAL A 448 67.68 61.18 47.42
N THR A 449 66.43 61.68 47.44
CA THR A 449 65.23 60.85 47.65
C THR A 449 64.69 60.21 46.37
N LYS A 450 65.15 60.64 45.18
CA LYS A 450 64.75 60.07 43.89
C LYS A 450 65.29 58.66 43.65
N ASP A 451 66.55 58.40 43.95
CA ASP A 451 67.20 57.17 43.45
C ASP A 451 66.68 55.90 44.13
N MET A 452 66.39 55.96 45.44
CA MET A 452 65.77 54.85 46.17
C MET A 452 64.34 54.57 45.71
N THR A 453 63.60 55.59 45.30
CA THR A 453 62.21 55.44 44.81
C THR A 453 62.16 55.01 43.34
N ASN A 454 63.09 55.49 42.51
CA ASN A 454 63.25 55.05 41.12
C ASN A 454 63.51 53.54 41.01
N LEU A 455 64.31 52.95 41.90
CA LEU A 455 64.66 51.52 41.82
C LEU A 455 63.45 50.59 42.08
N ASP A 456 62.61 50.90 43.06
CA ASP A 456 61.40 50.09 43.33
C ASP A 456 60.27 50.36 42.31
N VAL A 457 60.21 51.57 41.74
CA VAL A 457 59.37 51.86 40.58
C VAL A 457 59.82 51.05 39.36
N GLN A 458 61.13 51.00 39.06
CA GLN A 458 61.65 50.22 37.93
C GLN A 458 61.32 48.73 38.07
N ARG A 459 61.56 48.14 39.25
CA ARG A 459 61.21 46.74 39.52
C ARG A 459 59.73 46.43 39.26
N ARG A 460 58.83 47.38 39.56
CA ARG A 460 57.38 47.26 39.29
C ARG A 460 57.00 47.52 37.84
N ILE A 461 57.82 48.24 37.07
CA ILE A 461 57.70 48.35 35.61
C ILE A 461 58.11 47.02 34.96
N ASP A 462 59.29 46.48 35.29
CA ASP A 462 59.77 45.20 34.76
C ASP A 462 58.78 44.04 35.01
N GLU A 463 58.20 44.00 36.21
CA GLU A 463 57.19 43.01 36.62
C GLU A 463 55.82 43.21 35.92
N ALA A 464 55.49 44.45 35.54
CA ALA A 464 54.31 44.76 34.74
C ALA A 464 54.53 44.43 33.25
N ASP A 465 55.72 44.71 32.69
CA ASP A 465 56.07 44.41 31.30
C ASP A 465 56.09 42.90 31.04
N LEU A 466 56.55 42.10 32.02
CA LEU A 466 56.41 40.64 32.00
C LEU A 466 54.94 40.16 31.96
N GLN A 467 54.05 40.82 32.70
CA GLN A 467 52.61 40.53 32.65
C GLN A 467 51.99 40.96 31.31
N ILE A 468 52.39 42.13 30.78
CA ILE A 468 51.96 42.63 29.46
C ILE A 468 52.37 41.65 28.35
N ALA A 469 53.62 41.15 28.36
CA ALA A 469 54.08 40.15 27.39
C ALA A 469 53.28 38.83 27.45
N SER A 470 52.99 38.34 28.66
CA SER A 470 52.17 37.13 28.89
C SER A 470 50.72 37.31 28.40
N LEU A 471 50.14 38.49 28.63
CA LEU A 471 48.82 38.85 28.12
C LEU A 471 48.82 39.00 26.60
N GLN A 472 49.83 39.63 26.00
CA GLN A 472 50.00 39.74 24.53
C GLN A 472 50.08 38.35 23.88
N GLN A 473 50.89 37.43 24.41
CA GLN A 473 50.97 36.05 23.90
C GLN A 473 49.65 35.27 24.07
N SER A 474 48.83 35.64 25.06
CA SER A 474 47.52 35.04 25.28
C SER A 474 46.45 35.62 24.35
N ILE A 475 46.52 36.92 24.07
CA ILE A 475 45.70 37.59 23.05
C ILE A 475 46.01 36.98 21.67
N GLN A 476 47.28 36.90 21.26
CA GLN A 476 47.67 36.33 19.96
C GLN A 476 47.14 34.90 19.73
N ARG A 477 47.07 34.07 20.78
CA ARG A 477 46.46 32.73 20.68
C ARG A 477 44.95 32.79 20.48
N LEU A 478 44.24 33.61 21.27
CA LEU A 478 42.80 33.83 21.10
C LEU A 478 42.44 34.47 19.75
N GLU A 479 43.33 35.29 19.19
CA GLU A 479 43.18 35.84 17.83
C GLU A 479 43.36 34.77 16.75
N ALA A 480 44.35 33.89 16.90
CA ALA A 480 44.53 32.75 16.00
C ALA A 480 43.35 31.75 16.07
N GLU A 481 42.82 31.49 17.26
CA GLU A 481 41.61 30.67 17.45
C GLU A 481 40.37 31.34 16.83
N ARG A 482 40.16 32.64 17.09
CA ARG A 482 39.11 33.46 16.46
C ARG A 482 39.16 33.35 14.94
N ASP A 483 40.34 33.54 14.35
CA ASP A 483 40.50 33.60 12.90
C ASP A 483 40.46 32.20 12.26
N HIS A 484 40.84 31.14 12.98
CA HIS A 484 40.56 29.76 12.60
C HIS A 484 39.05 29.48 12.53
N TYR A 485 38.30 29.75 13.60
CA TYR A 485 36.84 29.53 13.60
C TYR A 485 36.11 30.44 12.61
N ARG A 486 36.59 31.66 12.39
CA ARG A 486 36.10 32.56 11.34
C ARG A 486 36.31 31.98 9.94
N LYS A 487 37.47 31.36 9.68
CA LYS A 487 37.76 30.70 8.41
C LYS A 487 36.88 29.46 8.20
N GLU A 488 36.72 28.61 9.21
CA GLU A 488 35.85 27.44 9.13
C GLU A 488 34.37 27.82 8.92
N TYR A 489 33.90 28.89 9.56
CA TYR A 489 32.56 29.43 9.33
C TYR A 489 32.37 29.98 7.91
N ILE A 490 33.39 30.61 7.32
CA ILE A 490 33.38 31.04 5.91
C ILE A 490 33.36 29.83 4.98
N ASN A 491 34.23 28.84 5.20
CA ASN A 491 34.27 27.58 4.44
C ASN A 491 32.89 26.89 4.42
N TYR A 492 32.27 26.73 5.60
CA TYR A 492 30.94 26.12 5.74
C TYR A 492 29.84 26.90 5.00
N ARG A 493 29.88 28.24 5.10
CA ARG A 493 28.93 29.13 4.40
C ARG A 493 29.11 29.06 2.88
N GLU A 494 30.34 28.94 2.38
CA GLU A 494 30.61 28.77 0.96
C GLU A 494 30.20 27.38 0.45
N GLU A 495 30.37 26.33 1.24
CA GLU A 495 29.92 24.99 0.85
C GLU A 495 28.39 24.89 0.79
N GLN A 496 27.68 25.48 1.76
CA GLN A 496 26.21 25.64 1.67
C GLN A 496 25.80 26.45 0.44
N ARG A 497 26.55 27.51 0.08
CA ARG A 497 26.25 28.30 -1.12
C ARG A 497 26.43 27.46 -2.40
N LYS A 498 27.50 26.68 -2.54
CA LYS A 498 27.74 25.81 -3.70
C LYS A 498 26.65 24.74 -3.87
N VAL A 499 26.08 24.23 -2.78
CA VAL A 499 24.92 23.33 -2.84
C VAL A 499 23.71 24.10 -3.35
N SER A 500 23.35 25.21 -2.71
CA SER A 500 22.20 26.03 -3.11
C SER A 500 22.31 26.59 -4.54
N GLU A 501 23.51 26.89 -5.03
CA GLU A 501 23.77 27.33 -6.41
C GLU A 501 23.54 26.19 -7.44
N LYS A 502 23.84 24.93 -7.09
CA LYS A 502 23.50 23.76 -7.92
C LYS A 502 21.99 23.54 -7.94
N ASP A 503 21.35 23.52 -6.78
CA ASP A 503 19.90 23.35 -6.66
C ASP A 503 19.17 24.44 -7.45
N ASN A 504 19.61 25.71 -7.35
CA ASN A 504 19.09 26.81 -8.16
C ASN A 504 19.34 26.64 -9.66
N THR A 505 20.43 25.99 -10.08
CA THR A 505 20.74 25.76 -11.50
C THR A 505 19.83 24.68 -12.10
N GLU A 506 19.58 23.60 -11.35
CA GLU A 506 18.62 22.56 -11.74
C GLU A 506 17.18 23.12 -11.78
N LEU A 507 16.79 23.90 -10.76
CA LEU A 507 15.52 24.62 -10.74
C LEU A 507 15.38 25.62 -11.90
N TRP A 508 16.43 26.40 -12.22
CA TRP A 508 16.39 27.31 -13.38
C TRP A 508 16.25 26.56 -14.70
N THR A 509 16.92 25.42 -14.85
CA THR A 509 16.78 24.55 -16.03
C THR A 509 15.33 24.09 -16.15
N ARG A 510 14.73 23.61 -15.06
CA ARG A 510 13.32 23.19 -15.03
C ARG A 510 12.33 24.33 -15.28
N ILE A 511 12.61 25.53 -14.79
CA ILE A 511 11.81 26.75 -15.06
C ILE A 511 11.89 27.13 -16.55
N CYS A 512 13.05 26.97 -17.20
CA CYS A 512 13.19 27.21 -18.64
C CYS A 512 12.41 26.16 -19.48
N GLU A 513 12.43 24.88 -19.08
CA GLU A 513 11.61 23.84 -19.71
C GLU A 513 10.11 24.16 -19.60
N LEU A 514 9.64 24.47 -18.39
CA LEU A 514 8.23 24.80 -18.13
C LEU A 514 7.78 26.08 -18.85
N LYS A 515 8.65 27.08 -18.99
CA LYS A 515 8.38 28.29 -19.79
C LYS A 515 8.27 27.98 -21.29
N ARG A 516 9.08 27.08 -21.82
CA ARG A 516 8.96 26.61 -23.21
C ARG A 516 7.63 25.85 -23.40
N GLU A 517 7.32 24.92 -22.51
CA GLU A 517 6.06 24.17 -22.56
C GLU A 517 4.84 25.10 -22.44
N LEU A 518 4.89 26.13 -21.59
CA LEU A 518 3.84 27.15 -21.51
C LEU A 518 3.69 27.91 -22.84
N GLY A 519 4.79 28.37 -23.44
CA GLY A 519 4.78 29.04 -24.76
C GLY A 519 4.21 28.16 -25.88
N ASP A 520 4.54 26.85 -25.88
CA ASP A 520 3.98 25.88 -26.82
C ASP A 520 2.44 25.74 -26.63
N LYS A 521 1.95 25.81 -25.39
CA LYS A 521 0.49 25.82 -25.09
C LYS A 521 -0.17 27.14 -25.45
N GLU A 522 0.45 28.29 -25.19
CA GLU A 522 -0.06 29.61 -25.55
C GLU A 522 -0.15 29.78 -27.08
N GLN A 523 0.83 29.27 -27.83
CA GLN A 523 0.79 29.25 -29.30
C GLN A 523 -0.33 28.32 -29.81
N ALA A 524 -0.54 27.15 -29.18
CA ALA A 524 -1.64 26.25 -29.50
C ALA A 524 -3.02 26.88 -29.22
N LEU A 525 -3.21 27.52 -28.05
CA LEU A 525 -4.42 28.28 -27.72
C LEU A 525 -4.66 29.41 -28.71
N SER A 526 -3.61 30.15 -29.07
CA SER A 526 -3.67 31.22 -30.07
C SER A 526 -4.01 30.73 -31.48
N LYS A 527 -3.76 29.45 -31.79
CA LYS A 527 -4.18 28.79 -33.05
C LYS A 527 -5.65 28.36 -32.97
N MET A 528 -6.05 27.67 -31.90
CA MET A 528 -7.45 27.28 -31.67
C MET A 528 -8.39 28.48 -31.60
N GLN A 529 -7.93 29.61 -31.07
CA GLN A 529 -8.73 30.84 -31.01
C GLN A 529 -8.91 31.48 -32.39
N ARG A 530 -7.88 31.49 -33.25
CA ARG A 530 -8.04 31.93 -34.65
C ARG A 530 -8.98 31.01 -35.42
N GLU A 531 -8.84 29.69 -35.27
CA GLU A 531 -9.75 28.72 -35.90
C GLU A 531 -11.21 28.90 -35.43
N LYS A 532 -11.42 29.25 -34.15
CA LYS A 532 -12.73 29.65 -33.62
C LYS A 532 -13.23 30.96 -34.23
N GLU A 533 -12.37 31.96 -34.38
CA GLU A 533 -12.71 33.26 -34.99
C GLU A 533 -13.06 33.08 -36.48
N ASP A 534 -12.32 32.27 -37.23
CA ASP A 534 -12.62 31.90 -38.62
C ASP A 534 -13.99 31.21 -38.74
N LEU A 535 -14.26 30.21 -37.88
CA LEU A 535 -15.58 29.54 -37.81
C LEU A 535 -16.72 30.48 -37.37
N CYS A 536 -16.43 31.51 -36.57
CA CYS A 536 -17.41 32.56 -36.25
C CYS A 536 -17.72 33.42 -37.49
N HIS A 537 -16.72 33.80 -38.29
CA HIS A 537 -16.95 34.53 -39.55
C HIS A 537 -17.72 33.67 -40.58
N GLU A 538 -17.41 32.39 -40.71
CA GLU A 538 -18.16 31.47 -41.58
C GLU A 538 -19.62 31.32 -41.13
N LYS A 539 -19.86 31.20 -39.82
CA LYS A 539 -21.21 31.22 -39.23
C LYS A 539 -21.94 32.54 -39.51
N GLU A 540 -21.25 33.69 -39.48
CA GLU A 540 -21.85 34.99 -39.78
C GLU A 540 -22.16 35.19 -41.27
N ASP A 541 -21.36 34.68 -42.19
CA ASP A 541 -21.70 34.62 -43.62
C ASP A 541 -22.94 33.72 -43.85
N LEU A 542 -22.93 32.50 -43.30
CA LEU A 542 -24.06 31.56 -43.41
C LEU A 542 -25.35 32.14 -42.80
N GLU A 543 -25.27 32.82 -41.65
CA GLU A 543 -26.39 33.56 -41.08
C GLU A 543 -26.82 34.73 -41.98
N THR A 544 -25.89 35.48 -42.56
CA THR A 544 -26.20 36.63 -43.42
C THR A 544 -26.87 36.17 -44.73
N ARG A 545 -26.44 35.04 -45.29
CA ARG A 545 -27.09 34.38 -46.43
C ARG A 545 -28.48 33.85 -46.05
N LEU A 546 -28.66 33.30 -44.85
CA LEU A 546 -29.98 32.94 -44.30
C LEU A 546 -30.90 34.16 -44.08
N ARG A 547 -30.35 35.29 -43.63
CA ARG A 547 -31.06 36.56 -43.49
C ARG A 547 -31.45 37.13 -44.87
N ALA A 548 -30.58 37.02 -45.88
CA ALA A 548 -30.89 37.41 -47.25
C ALA A 548 -32.02 36.57 -47.87
N TYR A 549 -31.97 35.24 -47.71
CA TYR A 549 -33.05 34.32 -48.10
C TYR A 549 -34.39 34.66 -47.44
N LYS A 550 -34.39 35.05 -46.16
CA LYS A 550 -35.60 35.51 -45.45
C LYS A 550 -36.02 36.94 -45.85
N GLY A 551 -35.07 37.80 -46.20
CA GLY A 551 -35.29 39.20 -46.58
C GLY A 551 -36.01 39.36 -47.92
N GLN A 552 -35.70 38.51 -48.91
CA GLN A 552 -36.43 38.47 -50.18
C GLN A 552 -37.92 38.12 -50.03
N GLN A 553 -38.34 37.60 -48.87
CA GLN A 553 -39.75 37.29 -48.57
C GLN A 553 -40.49 38.46 -47.87
N ARG A 554 -39.84 39.61 -47.60
CA ARG A 554 -40.44 40.75 -46.88
C ARG A 554 -39.92 42.12 -47.35
N GLN A 555 -40.47 42.67 -48.44
CA GLN A 555 -40.32 44.09 -48.80
C GLN A 555 -41.69 44.80 -48.88
N THR A 556 -41.97 45.77 -47.99
CA THR A 556 -43.10 46.75 -48.09
C THR A 556 -43.04 47.86 -46.99
N CYS A 557 -43.06 49.16 -47.40
CA CYS A 557 -43.39 50.42 -46.63
C CYS A 557 -42.41 51.14 -45.61
N VAL A 558 -42.65 52.45 -45.29
CA VAL A 558 -41.81 53.58 -44.65
C VAL A 558 -42.75 54.85 -44.34
N PRO A 559 -42.52 56.14 -43.80
CA PRO A 559 -41.37 57.05 -43.34
C PRO A 559 -41.49 58.08 -42.10
N CYS A 560 -40.35 58.53 -41.47
CA CYS A 560 -39.83 59.95 -41.14
C CYS A 560 -40.44 61.10 -40.18
N ARG A 561 -39.57 62.01 -39.55
CA ARG A 561 -39.54 63.57 -39.37
C ARG A 561 -39.61 64.43 -37.98
N SER A 562 -38.87 65.61 -37.75
CA SER A 562 -39.02 66.78 -36.72
C SER A 562 -37.96 68.02 -36.61
N CYS A 563 -38.14 69.19 -35.83
CA CYS A 563 -37.34 70.53 -35.68
C CYS A 563 -37.57 71.42 -34.33
N SER A 564 -37.13 72.69 -33.88
CA SER A 564 -35.98 73.76 -33.89
C SER A 564 -36.20 75.19 -33.13
N LEU A 565 -35.25 76.01 -32.50
CA LEU A 565 -35.36 77.45 -31.84
C LEU A 565 -33.98 78.19 -31.36
N CYS A 566 -33.63 79.42 -30.73
CA CYS A 566 -34.07 80.84 -30.26
C CYS A 566 -32.89 81.86 -29.71
N LYS A 567 -32.95 83.27 -29.53
CA LYS A 567 -31.84 84.29 -29.01
C LYS A 567 -32.12 85.70 -28.16
N PRO A 568 -31.53 87.01 -28.28
CA PRO A 568 -31.03 87.99 -27.14
C PRO A 568 -31.10 89.64 -27.17
N VAL A 569 -30.40 90.48 -26.27
CA VAL A 569 -29.86 91.99 -26.30
C VAL A 569 -30.58 93.24 -25.49
N ARG A 570 -30.19 94.53 -25.03
CA ARG A 570 -29.12 95.71 -25.03
C ARG A 570 -29.12 96.84 -23.82
N ALA A 571 -28.41 98.05 -23.85
CA ALA A 571 -28.29 99.21 -22.79
C ALA A 571 -27.80 100.72 -23.20
N CYS A 572 -27.67 101.82 -22.32
CA CYS A 572 -27.30 103.32 -22.60
C CYS A 572 -26.87 104.40 -21.43
N THR A 573 -26.50 105.73 -21.65
CA THR A 573 -25.99 106.88 -20.70
C THR A 573 -26.21 108.44 -21.11
N CYS A 574 -26.00 109.54 -20.28
CA CYS A 574 -26.19 111.05 -20.60
C CYS A 574 -25.48 112.21 -19.70
N ALA A 575 -25.50 113.56 -20.02
CA ALA A 575 -24.93 114.77 -19.23
C ALA A 575 -25.22 116.30 -19.68
N SER A 576 -25.01 117.41 -18.87
CA SER A 576 -25.07 118.94 -19.14
C SER A 576 -24.69 119.91 -17.92
N SER A 577 -24.71 121.30 -17.74
CA SER A 577 -24.50 122.66 -18.44
C SER A 577 -24.63 123.98 -17.50
N SER A 578 -24.10 125.24 -17.75
CA SER A 578 -24.20 126.48 -16.82
C SER A 578 -23.89 128.00 -17.32
N PRO A 579 -24.14 129.15 -16.55
CA PRO A 579 -24.06 130.64 -16.94
C PRO A 579 -23.43 131.78 -15.96
N THR A 580 -23.56 133.15 -16.17
CA THR A 580 -22.91 134.34 -15.42
C THR A 580 -23.59 135.78 -15.41
N ALA A 581 -23.20 136.78 -14.54
CA ALA A 581 -23.07 138.30 -14.75
C ALA A 581 -22.88 139.23 -13.45
N ALA A 582 -22.29 140.46 -13.55
CA ALA A 582 -22.10 141.52 -12.47
C ALA A 582 -21.75 142.95 -13.08
N ALA A 583 -21.42 144.11 -12.45
CA ALA A 583 -21.13 144.69 -11.09
C ALA A 583 -21.17 146.29 -11.08
N ASP A 584 -20.95 147.03 -9.95
CA ASP A 584 -20.92 148.55 -9.89
C ASP A 584 -19.98 149.22 -8.80
N VAL A 585 -19.70 150.56 -8.85
CA VAL A 585 -18.48 151.24 -8.30
C VAL A 585 -18.69 152.63 -7.60
N SER A 586 -18.68 152.72 -6.25
CA SER A 586 -18.06 153.84 -5.45
C SER A 586 -18.31 153.75 -3.92
N THR A 587 -19.57 153.83 -3.44
CA THR A 587 -19.92 153.39 -2.06
C THR A 587 -19.57 151.92 -1.87
N THR A 588 -19.66 151.17 -2.97
CA THR A 588 -19.04 149.87 -3.19
C THR A 588 -17.50 149.85 -3.13
N LYS A 589 -16.79 150.91 -2.64
CA LYS A 589 -15.36 150.88 -2.28
C LYS A 589 -15.15 150.53 -0.81
N ALA A 590 -15.69 151.28 0.15
CA ALA A 590 -15.62 150.88 1.57
C ALA A 590 -16.41 149.58 1.80
N MET A 591 -17.55 149.46 1.10
CA MET A 591 -18.27 148.20 1.01
C MET A 591 -17.51 147.15 0.15
N ARG A 592 -16.60 147.51 -0.79
CA ARG A 592 -15.65 146.54 -1.36
C ARG A 592 -14.71 146.06 -0.30
N GLU A 593 -13.94 146.94 0.34
CA GLU A 593 -12.92 146.52 1.31
C GLU A 593 -13.54 145.70 2.46
N ARG A 594 -14.82 145.92 2.78
CA ARG A 594 -15.62 145.01 3.63
C ARG A 594 -15.95 143.69 2.92
N LEU A 595 -16.64 143.70 1.78
CA LEU A 595 -16.99 142.51 0.99
C LEU A 595 -15.77 141.71 0.49
N GLU A 596 -14.59 142.32 0.42
CA GLU A 596 -13.31 141.74 0.02
C GLU A 596 -12.70 141.03 1.22
N ARG A 597 -12.73 141.62 2.42
CA ARG A 597 -12.41 140.90 3.66
C ARG A 597 -13.40 139.75 3.91
N GLU A 598 -14.71 139.98 3.74
CA GLU A 598 -15.74 138.93 3.87
C GLU A 598 -15.60 137.83 2.79
N ARG A 599 -15.23 138.20 1.55
CA ARG A 599 -14.85 137.27 0.46
C ARG A 599 -13.58 136.50 0.79
N ASP A 600 -12.58 137.13 1.38
CA ASP A 600 -11.27 136.52 1.62
C ASP A 600 -11.30 135.64 2.88
N THR A 601 -12.11 135.97 3.89
CA THR A 601 -12.47 135.02 4.94
C THR A 601 -13.29 133.86 4.37
N ALA A 602 -14.29 134.12 3.51
CA ALA A 602 -15.07 133.06 2.87
C ALA A 602 -14.21 132.18 1.93
N ARG A 603 -13.16 132.72 1.29
CA ARG A 603 -12.17 131.96 0.54
C ARG A 603 -11.34 131.09 1.47
N ALA A 604 -10.79 131.64 2.55
CA ALA A 604 -10.05 130.87 3.55
C ALA A 604 -10.90 129.79 4.24
N ASP A 605 -12.21 130.04 4.43
CA ASP A 605 -13.18 129.04 4.90
C ASP A 605 -13.43 127.96 3.84
N VAL A 606 -13.60 128.32 2.57
CA VAL A 606 -13.75 127.36 1.46
C VAL A 606 -12.48 126.54 1.22
N GLU A 607 -11.30 127.15 1.35
CA GLU A 607 -9.99 126.49 1.23
C GLU A 607 -9.79 125.51 2.39
N ARG A 608 -10.09 125.91 3.63
CA ARG A 608 -10.11 124.98 4.79
C ARG A 608 -11.11 123.85 4.61
N LEU A 609 -12.33 124.13 4.13
CA LEU A 609 -13.34 123.10 3.85
C LEU A 609 -12.93 122.18 2.69
N ILE A 610 -12.09 122.65 1.75
CA ILE A 610 -11.47 121.82 0.71
C ILE A 610 -10.40 120.90 1.32
N GLU A 611 -9.53 121.43 2.18
CA GLU A 611 -8.52 120.66 2.91
C GLU A 611 -9.16 119.60 3.83
N GLU A 612 -10.18 119.98 4.61
CA GLU A 612 -10.96 119.07 5.47
C GLU A 612 -11.66 118.00 4.64
N ARG A 613 -12.30 118.37 3.52
CA ARG A 613 -12.94 117.44 2.57
C ARG A 613 -11.94 116.44 2.00
N ASP A 614 -10.77 116.89 1.58
CA ASP A 614 -9.78 116.02 0.94
C ASP A 614 -9.02 115.17 1.97
N ALA A 615 -8.77 115.68 3.18
CA ALA A 615 -8.33 114.88 4.32
C ALA A 615 -9.37 113.82 4.72
N LEU A 616 -10.67 114.12 4.67
CA LEU A 616 -11.74 113.14 4.89
C LEU A 616 -11.82 112.12 3.75
N ARG A 617 -11.63 112.52 2.48
CA ARG A 617 -11.57 111.60 1.33
C ARG A 617 -10.39 110.65 1.42
N GLU A 618 -9.20 111.15 1.72
CA GLU A 618 -8.02 110.29 1.88
C GLU A 618 -8.14 109.38 3.12
N ARG A 619 -8.73 109.85 4.24
CA ARG A 619 -9.08 108.97 5.36
C ARG A 619 -10.08 107.88 4.97
N LEU A 620 -11.14 108.21 4.21
CA LEU A 620 -12.12 107.23 3.72
C LEU A 620 -11.49 106.24 2.73
N LYS A 621 -10.61 106.70 1.86
CA LYS A 621 -9.85 105.88 0.91
C LYS A 621 -8.89 104.92 1.63
N MET A 622 -8.06 105.42 2.54
CA MET A 622 -7.18 104.58 3.37
C MET A 622 -7.97 103.56 4.21
N MET A 623 -9.13 103.94 4.74
CA MET A 623 -10.02 103.02 5.47
C MET A 623 -10.65 101.96 4.56
N ALA A 624 -11.06 102.34 3.35
CA ALA A 624 -11.61 101.42 2.36
C ALA A 624 -10.53 100.43 1.85
N GLU A 625 -9.33 100.92 1.54
CA GLU A 625 -8.16 100.13 1.13
C GLU A 625 -7.75 99.13 2.23
N ALA A 626 -7.65 99.59 3.49
CA ALA A 626 -7.40 98.72 4.64
C ALA A 626 -8.48 97.65 4.82
N HIS A 627 -9.76 98.01 4.67
CA HIS A 627 -10.88 97.08 4.73
C HIS A 627 -10.87 96.07 3.56
N THR A 628 -10.52 96.47 2.33
CA THR A 628 -10.37 95.52 1.22
C THR A 628 -9.20 94.57 1.41
N ASN A 629 -8.08 95.05 1.97
CA ASN A 629 -6.93 94.22 2.28
C ASN A 629 -7.24 93.21 3.39
N GLU A 630 -7.98 93.62 4.42
CA GLU A 630 -8.46 92.69 5.47
C GLU A 630 -9.47 91.69 4.92
N GLN A 631 -10.42 92.11 4.07
CA GLN A 631 -11.33 91.17 3.40
C GLN A 631 -10.60 90.18 2.49
N PHE A 632 -9.49 90.58 1.86
CA PHE A 632 -8.67 89.68 1.04
C PHE A 632 -7.96 88.66 1.94
N ARG A 633 -7.26 89.12 2.99
CA ARG A 633 -6.59 88.26 3.99
C ARG A 633 -7.53 87.26 4.66
N LEU A 634 -8.77 87.68 4.98
CA LEU A 634 -9.78 86.79 5.56
C LEU A 634 -10.30 85.75 4.56
N LYS A 635 -10.38 86.06 3.26
CA LYS A 635 -10.73 85.10 2.21
C LYS A 635 -9.61 84.10 1.96
N GLU A 636 -8.35 84.53 1.94
CA GLU A 636 -7.19 83.63 1.85
C GLU A 636 -7.13 82.67 3.03
N SER A 637 -7.27 83.20 4.26
CA SER A 637 -7.34 82.40 5.50
C SER A 637 -8.49 81.39 5.49
N LEU A 638 -9.67 81.76 4.98
CA LEU A 638 -10.80 80.84 4.82
C LEU A 638 -10.50 79.74 3.80
N VAL A 639 -9.92 80.07 2.65
CA VAL A 639 -9.53 79.08 1.62
C VAL A 639 -8.44 78.13 2.14
N GLU A 640 -7.46 78.63 2.89
CA GLU A 640 -6.49 77.79 3.59
C GLU A 640 -7.17 76.85 4.60
N ALA A 641 -8.09 77.35 5.43
CA ALA A 641 -8.81 76.54 6.40
C ALA A 641 -9.67 75.46 5.73
N GLU A 642 -10.39 75.81 4.66
CA GLU A 642 -11.13 74.85 3.84
C GLU A 642 -10.23 73.77 3.23
N ASN A 643 -9.05 74.14 2.71
CA ASN A 643 -8.14 73.19 2.10
C ASN A 643 -7.52 72.25 3.14
N ARG A 644 -7.22 72.75 4.34
CA ARG A 644 -6.80 71.93 5.50
C ARG A 644 -7.91 70.97 5.94
N LEU A 645 -9.17 71.42 5.99
CA LEU A 645 -10.32 70.56 6.28
C LEU A 645 -10.49 69.45 5.24
N LYS A 646 -10.49 69.79 3.94
CA LYS A 646 -10.58 68.81 2.83
C LYS A 646 -9.44 67.79 2.88
N HIS A 647 -8.25 68.20 3.29
CA HIS A 647 -7.10 67.29 3.48
C HIS A 647 -7.35 66.31 4.64
N ILE A 648 -7.73 66.80 5.82
CA ILE A 648 -8.02 65.99 7.02
C ILE A 648 -9.23 65.06 6.79
N GLU A 649 -10.24 65.50 6.05
CA GLU A 649 -11.38 64.67 5.66
C GLU A 649 -10.97 63.51 4.73
N LYS A 650 -10.04 63.76 3.80
CA LYS A 650 -9.46 62.70 2.98
C LYS A 650 -8.63 61.72 3.82
N GLU A 651 -7.72 62.22 4.66
CA GLU A 651 -6.92 61.37 5.57
C GLU A 651 -7.81 60.49 6.45
N ARG A 652 -8.92 61.05 6.96
CA ARG A 652 -9.92 60.29 7.72
C ARG A 652 -10.61 59.20 6.88
N GLN A 653 -10.90 59.45 5.61
CA GLN A 653 -11.46 58.43 4.70
C GLN A 653 -10.45 57.32 4.41
N ASP A 654 -9.21 57.67 4.09
CA ASP A 654 -8.11 56.72 3.85
C ASP A 654 -7.81 55.88 5.12
N LEU A 655 -7.89 56.48 6.32
CA LEU A 655 -7.78 55.79 7.61
C LEU A 655 -8.96 54.85 7.91
N LEU A 656 -10.18 55.20 7.48
CA LEU A 656 -11.35 54.33 7.62
C LEU A 656 -11.29 53.13 6.67
N VAL A 657 -10.85 53.33 5.42
CA VAL A 657 -10.63 52.24 4.46
C VAL A 657 -9.52 51.29 4.95
N THR A 658 -8.39 51.83 5.41
CA THR A 658 -7.30 51.00 5.97
C THR A 658 -7.64 50.34 7.30
N GLN A 659 -8.52 50.93 8.13
CA GLN A 659 -9.10 50.22 9.28
C GLN A 659 -10.00 49.06 8.82
N GLY A 660 -10.82 49.27 7.80
CA GLY A 660 -11.71 48.25 7.24
C GLY A 660 -10.96 47.04 6.69
N THR A 661 -9.92 47.25 5.89
CA THR A 661 -9.09 46.17 5.35
C THR A 661 -8.29 45.46 6.43
N ARG A 662 -7.75 46.18 7.42
CA ARG A 662 -7.09 45.57 8.60
C ARG A 662 -8.05 44.71 9.42
N ARG A 663 -9.31 45.14 9.60
CA ARG A 663 -10.33 44.32 10.29
C ARG A 663 -10.65 43.06 9.51
N ALA A 664 -10.88 43.16 8.19
CA ALA A 664 -11.12 41.99 7.35
C ALA A 664 -9.93 41.00 7.38
N ALA A 665 -8.69 41.49 7.43
CA ALA A 665 -7.50 40.65 7.58
C ALA A 665 -7.40 40.00 8.97
N ILE A 666 -7.79 40.69 10.05
CA ILE A 666 -7.85 40.11 11.41
C ILE A 666 -8.90 38.99 11.45
N ASN A 667 -10.13 39.25 11.02
CA ASN A 667 -11.19 38.25 10.93
C ASN A 667 -10.74 37.01 10.13
N GLY A 668 -10.13 37.22 8.95
CA GLY A 668 -9.61 36.13 8.13
C GLY A 668 -8.41 35.38 8.72
N LEU A 669 -7.73 35.92 9.74
CA LEU A 669 -6.71 35.21 10.53
C LEU A 669 -7.33 34.49 11.73
N GLU A 670 -8.39 35.04 12.33
CA GLU A 670 -9.19 34.39 13.38
C GLU A 670 -9.87 33.12 12.82
N ASP A 671 -10.53 33.21 11.67
CA ASP A 671 -11.14 32.06 10.97
C ASP A 671 -10.12 30.94 10.71
N GLN A 672 -8.91 31.30 10.23
CA GLN A 672 -7.82 30.33 9.99
C GLN A 672 -7.24 29.72 11.27
N LEU A 673 -7.25 30.47 12.37
CA LEU A 673 -6.77 30.01 13.67
C LEU A 673 -7.76 29.03 14.30
N ASP A 674 -9.06 29.24 14.13
CA ASP A 674 -10.11 28.30 14.55
C ASP A 674 -10.13 27.03 13.67
N ASP A 675 -9.91 27.15 12.35
CA ASP A 675 -9.71 26.00 11.46
C ASP A 675 -8.54 25.10 11.92
N VAL A 676 -7.39 25.71 12.27
CA VAL A 676 -6.19 25.00 12.74
C VAL A 676 -6.38 24.42 14.15
N GLN A 677 -7.14 25.06 15.04
CA GLN A 677 -7.57 24.44 16.30
C GLN A 677 -8.47 23.23 16.04
N GLU A 678 -9.40 23.36 15.09
CA GLU A 678 -10.20 22.30 14.47
C GLU A 678 -9.37 21.05 14.11
N GLU A 679 -8.36 21.24 13.27
CA GLU A 679 -7.41 20.20 12.84
C GLU A 679 -6.65 19.59 14.02
N LEU A 680 -6.15 20.44 14.94
CA LEU A 680 -5.40 20.00 16.10
C LEU A 680 -6.26 19.19 17.08
N ARG A 681 -7.57 19.45 17.15
CA ARG A 681 -8.50 18.63 17.96
C ARG A 681 -8.74 17.26 17.31
N ARG A 682 -8.94 17.21 15.98
CA ARG A 682 -9.15 15.96 15.23
C ARG A 682 -7.92 15.06 15.29
N THR A 683 -6.75 15.57 14.92
CA THR A 683 -5.48 14.81 14.95
C THR A 683 -5.13 14.28 16.35
N LYS A 684 -5.48 14.99 17.43
CA LYS A 684 -5.35 14.47 18.82
C LYS A 684 -6.32 13.32 19.11
N GLN A 685 -7.54 13.38 18.59
CA GLN A 685 -8.54 12.31 18.70
C GLN A 685 -8.09 11.07 17.90
N ASP A 686 -7.57 11.26 16.68
CA ASP A 686 -7.04 10.19 15.84
C ASP A 686 -5.79 9.53 16.45
N LEU A 687 -4.88 10.32 17.04
CA LEU A 687 -3.75 9.78 17.81
C LEU A 687 -4.21 8.95 19.02
N MET A 688 -5.36 9.28 19.62
CA MET A 688 -5.92 8.53 20.75
C MET A 688 -6.60 7.23 20.32
N THR A 689 -7.27 7.19 19.17
CA THR A 689 -7.83 5.95 18.60
C THR A 689 -6.71 5.02 18.13
N GLN A 690 -5.70 5.53 17.43
CA GLN A 690 -4.50 4.78 17.01
C GLN A 690 -3.74 4.18 18.19
N ARG A 691 -3.57 4.93 19.29
CA ARG A 691 -2.99 4.39 20.53
C ARG A 691 -3.81 3.25 21.12
N THR A 692 -5.14 3.37 21.11
CA THR A 692 -6.05 2.32 21.60
C THR A 692 -5.93 1.06 20.74
N GLN A 693 -5.92 1.20 19.41
CA GLN A 693 -5.71 0.10 18.45
C GLN A 693 -4.34 -0.57 18.65
N TYR A 694 -3.28 0.20 18.87
CA TYR A 694 -1.95 -0.35 19.19
C TYR A 694 -1.95 -1.20 20.47
N PHE A 695 -2.62 -0.76 21.55
CA PHE A 695 -2.72 -1.58 22.76
C PHE A 695 -3.57 -2.85 22.56
N GLN A 696 -4.61 -2.81 21.73
CA GLN A 696 -5.38 -4.00 21.33
C GLN A 696 -4.52 -4.99 20.54
N LEU A 697 -3.80 -4.52 19.52
CA LEU A 697 -2.86 -5.34 18.74
C LEU A 697 -1.74 -5.93 19.61
N ARG A 698 -1.20 -5.17 20.57
CA ARG A 698 -0.21 -5.70 21.53
C ARG A 698 -0.80 -6.80 22.40
N THR A 699 -2.04 -6.63 22.88
CA THR A 699 -2.73 -7.64 23.70
C THR A 699 -2.98 -8.93 22.90
N LEU A 700 -3.35 -8.80 21.61
CA LEU A 700 -3.48 -9.94 20.70
C LEU A 700 -2.13 -10.63 20.43
N GLN A 701 -1.05 -9.86 20.27
CA GLN A 701 0.30 -10.41 20.14
C GLN A 701 0.69 -11.23 21.38
N ASP A 702 0.54 -10.65 22.58
CA ASP A 702 0.86 -11.32 23.85
C ASP A 702 0.04 -12.61 24.04
N GLN A 703 -1.20 -12.64 23.54
CA GLN A 703 -2.05 -13.84 23.51
C GLN A 703 -1.58 -14.89 22.49
N THR A 704 -1.16 -14.48 21.28
CA THR A 704 -0.63 -15.41 20.27
C THR A 704 0.72 -16.00 20.68
N ASP A 705 1.58 -15.21 21.32
CA ASP A 705 2.89 -15.66 21.81
C ASP A 705 2.71 -16.72 22.93
N GLN A 706 1.73 -16.52 23.83
CA GLN A 706 1.36 -17.52 24.85
C GLN A 706 0.82 -18.81 24.22
N ALA A 707 -0.18 -18.71 23.33
CA ALA A 707 -0.79 -19.88 22.68
C ALA A 707 0.22 -20.69 21.83
N LEU A 708 1.21 -20.02 21.23
CA LEU A 708 2.33 -20.66 20.54
C LEU A 708 3.22 -21.43 21.51
N GLY A 709 3.54 -20.86 22.67
CA GLY A 709 4.29 -21.53 23.74
C GLY A 709 3.57 -22.79 24.26
N ASP A 710 2.26 -22.70 24.49
CA ASP A 710 1.44 -23.83 24.95
C ASP A 710 1.40 -24.95 23.90
N ALA A 711 1.27 -24.61 22.61
CA ALA A 711 1.32 -25.58 21.51
C ALA A 711 2.71 -26.25 21.37
N GLN A 712 3.80 -25.51 21.56
CA GLN A 712 5.16 -26.06 21.58
C GLN A 712 5.39 -27.00 22.78
N GLY A 713 4.80 -26.68 23.94
CA GLY A 713 4.80 -27.56 25.11
C GLY A 713 4.07 -28.88 24.85
N GLN A 714 2.87 -28.81 24.26
CA GLN A 714 2.08 -29.99 23.88
C GLN A 714 2.81 -30.86 22.85
N LEU A 715 3.45 -30.27 21.83
CA LEU A 715 4.28 -30.99 20.87
C LEU A 715 5.45 -31.72 21.56
N SER A 716 6.17 -31.02 22.44
CA SER A 716 7.29 -31.59 23.20
C SER A 716 6.87 -32.78 24.08
N GLN A 717 5.65 -32.73 24.65
CA GLN A 717 5.08 -33.86 25.39
C GLN A 717 4.72 -35.01 24.46
N ALA A 718 4.05 -34.75 23.33
CA ALA A 718 3.69 -35.78 22.36
C ALA A 718 4.92 -36.50 21.77
N GLU A 719 6.01 -35.77 21.50
CA GLU A 719 7.30 -36.33 21.12
C GLU A 719 7.89 -37.21 22.23
N SER A 720 7.81 -36.80 23.50
CA SER A 720 8.24 -37.61 24.64
C SER A 720 7.42 -38.90 24.79
N GLU A 721 6.13 -38.86 24.52
CA GLU A 721 5.23 -40.03 24.56
C GLU A 721 5.44 -40.97 23.37
N LEU A 722 5.64 -40.43 22.16
CA LEU A 722 6.00 -41.20 20.97
C LEU A 722 7.34 -41.94 21.16
N ASN A 723 8.36 -41.29 21.72
CA ASN A 723 9.65 -41.95 22.00
C ASN A 723 9.50 -43.11 22.99
N LYS A 724 8.70 -42.96 24.05
CA LYS A 724 8.38 -44.05 24.99
C LYS A 724 7.66 -45.21 24.30
N ALA A 725 6.73 -44.91 23.39
CA ALA A 725 6.03 -45.94 22.61
C ALA A 725 6.97 -46.69 21.64
N ILE A 726 7.93 -45.99 21.02
CA ILE A 726 8.96 -46.59 20.15
C ILE A 726 9.86 -47.54 20.97
N ASP A 727 10.31 -47.14 22.15
CA ASP A 727 11.17 -48.00 23.00
C ASP A 727 10.41 -49.19 23.60
N LEU A 728 9.12 -49.03 23.92
CA LEU A 728 8.24 -50.16 24.26
C LEU A 728 8.10 -51.13 23.08
N ASN A 729 7.90 -50.63 21.85
CA ASN A 729 7.77 -51.49 20.67
C ASN A 729 9.06 -52.26 20.37
N ARG A 730 10.23 -51.60 20.47
CA ARG A 730 11.56 -52.25 20.39
C ARG A 730 11.74 -53.37 21.42
N SER A 731 11.23 -53.18 22.64
CA SER A 731 11.26 -54.21 23.70
C SER A 731 10.37 -55.41 23.33
N MET A 732 9.18 -55.16 22.79
CA MET A 732 8.28 -56.22 22.31
C MET A 732 8.86 -56.98 21.11
N GLU A 733 9.51 -56.29 20.16
CA GLU A 733 10.23 -56.90 19.03
C GLU A 733 11.36 -57.82 19.51
N GLN A 734 12.13 -57.40 20.53
CA GLN A 734 13.19 -58.22 21.14
C GLN A 734 12.61 -59.46 21.85
N GLN A 735 11.50 -59.33 22.58
CA GLN A 735 10.82 -60.48 23.18
C GLN A 735 10.26 -61.44 22.12
N GLN A 736 9.70 -60.91 21.03
CA GLN A 736 9.20 -61.71 19.91
C GLN A 736 10.35 -62.46 19.19
N ALA A 737 11.54 -61.85 19.07
CA ALA A 737 12.72 -62.54 18.56
C ALA A 737 13.14 -63.71 19.47
N GLN A 738 13.26 -63.47 20.78
CA GLN A 738 13.61 -64.50 21.77
C GLN A 738 12.62 -65.68 21.77
N LEU A 739 11.32 -65.40 21.74
CA LEU A 739 10.28 -66.43 21.65
C LEU A 739 10.34 -67.21 20.32
N ASN A 740 10.65 -66.54 19.20
CA ASN A 740 10.86 -67.22 17.93
C ASN A 740 12.09 -68.12 17.93
N ASP A 741 13.16 -67.77 18.65
CA ASP A 741 14.35 -68.61 18.80
C ASP A 741 14.08 -69.83 19.68
N GLN A 742 13.40 -69.67 20.83
CA GLN A 742 12.91 -70.80 21.63
C GLN A 742 12.00 -71.75 20.83
N ILE A 743 11.15 -71.20 19.95
CA ILE A 743 10.32 -72.00 19.02
C ILE A 743 11.17 -72.76 17.99
N LYS A 744 12.36 -72.26 17.59
CA LYS A 744 13.30 -73.01 16.73
C LYS A 744 13.96 -74.14 17.51
N GLU A 745 14.42 -73.87 18.73
CA GLU A 745 15.06 -74.84 19.62
C GLU A 745 14.12 -76.02 19.94
N LEU A 746 12.90 -75.75 20.42
CA LEU A 746 11.88 -76.78 20.68
C LEU A 746 11.50 -77.57 19.42
N LYS A 747 11.52 -76.96 18.23
CA LYS A 747 11.31 -77.68 16.95
C LYS A 747 12.50 -78.59 16.60
N GLN A 748 13.72 -78.21 16.96
CA GLN A 748 14.90 -79.07 16.79
C GLN A 748 14.82 -80.26 17.77
N GLU A 749 14.48 -80.03 19.03
CA GLU A 749 14.28 -81.10 20.03
C GLU A 749 13.16 -82.08 19.62
N ILE A 750 12.02 -81.58 19.15
CA ILE A 750 10.94 -82.43 18.62
C ILE A 750 11.44 -83.30 17.45
N ASN A 751 12.32 -82.77 16.59
CA ASN A 751 12.87 -83.53 15.47
C ASN A 751 13.95 -84.54 15.89
N THR A 752 14.80 -84.23 16.88
CA THR A 752 15.76 -85.21 17.41
C THR A 752 15.04 -86.33 18.16
N LEU A 753 14.06 -86.01 19.01
CA LEU A 753 13.21 -87.00 19.68
C LEU A 753 12.46 -87.90 18.67
N ARG A 754 11.92 -87.34 17.59
CA ARG A 754 11.32 -88.13 16.49
C ARG A 754 12.34 -89.07 15.83
N SER A 755 13.55 -88.61 15.56
CA SER A 755 14.60 -89.48 15.00
C SER A 755 14.98 -90.62 15.96
N SER A 756 15.09 -90.33 17.27
CA SER A 756 15.34 -91.33 18.32
C SER A 756 14.23 -92.38 18.37
N MET A 757 12.96 -91.95 18.34
CA MET A 757 11.80 -92.83 18.27
C MET A 757 11.90 -93.78 17.06
N THR A 758 12.21 -93.25 15.86
CA THR A 758 12.35 -94.10 14.65
C THR A 758 13.55 -95.06 14.68
N LEU A 759 14.58 -94.78 15.48
CA LEU A 759 15.70 -95.71 15.71
C LEU A 759 15.31 -96.80 16.71
N LEU A 760 14.61 -96.45 17.78
CA LEU A 760 14.08 -97.40 18.76
C LEU A 760 13.05 -98.35 18.14
N ASP A 761 12.17 -97.87 17.25
CA ASP A 761 11.27 -98.75 16.50
C ASP A 761 12.02 -99.73 15.61
N GLN A 762 13.05 -99.28 14.88
CA GLN A 762 13.91 -100.18 14.07
C GLN A 762 14.66 -101.21 14.93
N GLU A 763 15.10 -100.84 16.13
CA GLU A 763 15.79 -101.76 17.04
C GLU A 763 14.82 -102.77 17.67
N LYS A 764 13.65 -102.32 18.09
CA LYS A 764 12.52 -103.16 18.54
C LYS A 764 12.11 -104.16 17.44
N ASP A 765 11.98 -103.73 16.19
CA ASP A 765 11.63 -104.60 15.06
C ASP A 765 12.72 -105.66 14.80
N ARG A 766 14.02 -105.28 14.87
CA ARG A 766 15.15 -106.24 14.79
C ARG A 766 15.13 -107.25 15.95
N LEU A 767 14.82 -106.80 17.17
CA LEU A 767 14.74 -107.67 18.34
C LEU A 767 13.55 -108.64 18.26
N LEU A 768 12.42 -108.22 17.68
CA LEU A 768 11.29 -109.09 17.39
C LEU A 768 11.68 -110.16 16.36
N MET A 769 12.27 -109.78 15.22
CA MET A 769 12.76 -110.76 14.23
C MET A 769 13.76 -111.76 14.84
N ALA A 770 14.66 -111.29 15.71
CA ALA A 770 15.60 -112.15 16.41
C ALA A 770 14.93 -113.06 17.45
N LEU A 771 13.84 -112.63 18.08
CA LEU A 771 13.04 -113.44 19.00
C LEU A 771 12.25 -114.52 18.26
N ASP A 772 11.66 -114.19 17.12
CA ASP A 772 10.96 -115.14 16.25
C ASP A 772 11.95 -116.21 15.74
N GLU A 773 13.12 -115.80 15.23
CA GLU A 773 14.22 -116.69 14.83
C GLU A 773 14.70 -117.64 15.95
N LYS A 774 14.59 -117.23 17.21
CA LYS A 774 14.93 -118.07 18.38
C LYS A 774 13.77 -118.99 18.74
N THR A 775 12.55 -118.52 18.66
CA THR A 775 11.32 -119.28 18.92
C THR A 775 11.15 -120.41 17.89
N GLU A 776 11.39 -120.14 16.61
CA GLU A 776 11.41 -121.17 15.56
C GLU A 776 12.48 -122.24 15.80
N ARG A 777 13.70 -121.84 16.23
CA ARG A 777 14.77 -122.78 16.59
C ARG A 777 14.42 -123.62 17.82
N ILE A 778 13.78 -123.03 18.84
CA ILE A 778 13.30 -123.78 20.02
C ILE A 778 12.25 -124.80 19.58
N ALA A 779 11.22 -124.37 18.84
CA ALA A 779 10.18 -125.26 18.32
C ALA A 779 10.71 -126.32 17.32
N ALA A 780 11.87 -126.10 16.68
CA ALA A 780 12.56 -127.14 15.92
C ALA A 780 13.26 -128.15 16.83
N LEU A 781 14.05 -127.68 17.82
CA LEU A 781 14.74 -128.53 18.78
C LEU A 781 13.76 -129.35 19.63
N GLU A 782 12.62 -128.79 20.05
CA GLU A 782 11.56 -129.51 20.77
C GLU A 782 10.99 -130.67 19.94
N ARG A 783 10.78 -130.47 18.63
CA ARG A 783 10.34 -131.54 17.72
C ARG A 783 11.41 -132.62 17.54
N GLU A 784 12.68 -132.24 17.47
CA GLU A 784 13.80 -133.20 17.44
C GLU A 784 13.90 -133.98 18.76
N LEU A 785 13.68 -133.33 19.90
CA LEU A 785 13.74 -133.94 21.23
C LEU A 785 12.59 -134.94 21.42
N VAL A 786 11.35 -134.55 21.11
CA VAL A 786 10.19 -135.46 21.12
C VAL A 786 10.39 -136.65 20.16
N HIS A 787 10.98 -136.43 18.98
CA HIS A 787 11.32 -137.52 18.06
C HIS A 787 12.41 -138.45 18.64
N LYS A 788 13.37 -137.91 19.42
CA LYS A 788 14.40 -138.70 20.10
C LYS A 788 13.83 -139.48 21.28
N ASP A 789 12.94 -138.90 22.07
CA ASP A 789 12.24 -139.59 23.16
C ASP A 789 11.41 -140.76 22.62
N GLN A 790 10.68 -140.56 21.52
CA GLN A 790 9.96 -141.65 20.84
C GLN A 790 10.91 -142.76 20.33
N GLN A 791 12.11 -142.41 19.85
CA GLN A 791 13.13 -143.40 19.47
C GLN A 791 13.64 -144.18 20.69
N THR A 792 13.91 -143.53 21.83
CA THR A 792 14.34 -144.21 23.05
C THR A 792 13.23 -145.02 23.71
N GLU A 793 11.97 -144.57 23.70
CA GLU A 793 10.82 -145.37 24.13
C GLU A 793 10.67 -146.64 23.28
N GLY A 794 10.80 -146.52 21.96
CA GLY A 794 10.80 -147.66 21.03
C GLY A 794 11.95 -148.64 21.30
N MET A 795 13.16 -148.15 21.54
CA MET A 795 14.30 -149.00 21.90
C MET A 795 14.15 -149.62 23.30
N GLN A 796 13.61 -148.88 24.29
CA GLN A 796 13.29 -149.43 25.61
C GLN A 796 12.23 -150.53 25.51
N GLN A 797 11.22 -150.39 24.64
CA GLN A 797 10.26 -151.45 24.41
C GLN A 797 10.90 -152.67 23.76
N GLN A 798 11.78 -152.50 22.76
CA GLN A 798 12.56 -153.61 22.20
C GLN A 798 13.44 -154.30 23.26
N VAL A 799 14.04 -153.55 24.19
CA VAL A 799 14.79 -154.12 25.33
C VAL A 799 13.88 -154.89 26.28
N ARG A 800 12.69 -154.37 26.62
CA ARG A 800 11.67 -155.09 27.41
C ARG A 800 11.22 -156.38 26.71
N ASP A 801 10.93 -156.31 25.41
CA ASP A 801 10.52 -157.46 24.59
C ASP A 801 11.63 -158.52 24.43
N LEU A 802 12.90 -158.12 24.55
CA LEU A 802 14.05 -159.03 24.58
C LEU A 802 14.28 -159.61 25.97
N GLN A 803 14.04 -158.86 27.04
CA GLN A 803 14.06 -159.37 28.42
C GLN A 803 12.97 -160.42 28.62
N HIS A 804 11.73 -160.15 28.19
CA HIS A 804 10.60 -161.09 28.25
C HIS A 804 10.72 -162.33 27.33
N LYS A 805 11.81 -162.45 26.54
CA LYS A 805 12.14 -163.63 25.73
C LYS A 805 13.33 -164.44 26.27
N ASN A 806 13.90 -164.03 27.40
CA ASN A 806 14.97 -164.73 28.10
C ASN A 806 14.53 -165.21 29.51
N GLU A 807 13.21 -165.20 29.76
CA GLU A 807 12.50 -165.89 30.84
C GLU A 807 11.66 -167.03 30.26
#